data_AF-A0AAJ2VIQ0-F1
#
_entry.id   AF-A0AAJ2VIQ0-F1
#
_cell.length_a   1.000
_cell.length_b   1.000
_cell.length_c   1.000
_cell.angle_alpha   90.00
_cell.angle_beta   90.00
_cell.angle_gamma   90.00
#
_symmetry.space_group_name_H-M   'P 1'
#
loop_
_entity.id
_entity.type
_entity.pdbx_description
1 polymer ?
#
loop_
_entity_poly.entity_id
_entity_poly.type
_entity_poly.pdbx_seq_one_letter_code
_entity_poly.pdbx_strand_id
1 'polypeptide(L)'
;MTQSKKQSGRTTATTSKGIYATMPDWQKKHWVEFLLLDEQGKPVADMPYLLRAGDGNRKGKTDAQGLLREDNMPWFPVYLLVAAQPLADEMEKRELRPLRGEEYSDVKVAALEDGHQYRYVRIGEISDGVPAIEKWSQDRPPTFHFPKAEPVGFRVDSTELDRRHVLEICPFRAWSLVLHHQPDYSLVNAYNLSLMAVLSYAKDNEDQSGSITHLFNRQMLDLSSIPNYFDIMKRKPVVKDVPFSQRYTDVGYIDSLRAAKPEGSTQLFYAANVTEIIVVWRGTEMTSWADIKTDGTFRPQSFSCEIKVPCIELSKQGKVHKGFWDGFCLVDSSKDGKIQEKYQQMVDLLIVKRKLFVCGHSLGGALALLYAAKNLDKNPVLYTYGMPRTFTINAIRELQSLIHFRHINANDAVTSVPPERALDNYLYDLWGPLGTTLGFTWSLLQLLHKGEEYFGHQGETVHFCELASTQQWYDQDHPTRIVRRRLPKKAKLLLAPSLSETENQQAKDNQHDLMQRLDTDSKKDYFPRWSNPALKDALNLSDHSSLIYAEYLGERLAEVTRGWKSGKYYQDKQAFRQQLAEYQDDMPKKEYQRNLAFLALDDQLAQTLLMTRESSAGQNALLRYINEDQKA
;
A
#
# COMPACT_ATOMS: atom_id res chain seq x y z
N MET A 1 25.81 -57.93 45.98
CA MET A 1 26.00 -56.52 46.41
C MET A 1 25.44 -55.62 45.31
N THR A 2 24.48 -54.72 45.48
CA THR A 2 23.48 -54.49 46.51
C THR A 2 22.41 -53.66 45.78
N GLN A 3 21.15 -54.13 45.80
CA GLN A 3 20.01 -53.35 45.33
C GLN A 3 19.72 -52.22 46.32
N SER A 4 19.31 -51.05 45.82
CA SER A 4 18.58 -50.06 46.62
C SER A 4 17.52 -49.38 45.78
N LYS A 5 16.27 -49.82 45.97
CA LYS A 5 15.04 -49.09 45.66
C LYS A 5 15.06 -47.72 46.34
N LYS A 6 14.53 -46.68 45.69
CA LYS A 6 13.92 -45.55 46.42
C LYS A 6 12.59 -45.17 45.78
N GLN A 7 11.59 -45.17 46.63
CA GLN A 7 10.16 -44.99 46.40
C GLN A 7 9.81 -43.56 46.01
N SER A 8 8.64 -43.46 45.37
CA SER A 8 7.84 -42.28 45.08
C SER A 8 7.68 -41.33 46.27
N GLY A 9 8.01 -40.06 46.07
CA GLY A 9 7.53 -38.94 46.89
C GLY A 9 6.56 -38.10 46.06
N ARG A 10 5.28 -38.21 46.38
CA ARG A 10 4.18 -37.40 45.83
C ARG A 10 4.27 -36.02 46.51
N THR A 11 4.80 -35.01 45.84
CA THR A 11 4.80 -33.63 46.35
C THR A 11 3.41 -33.05 46.15
N THR A 12 2.64 -33.01 47.23
CA THR A 12 1.41 -32.23 47.34
C THR A 12 1.71 -30.76 47.06
N ALA A 13 1.01 -30.18 46.10
CA ALA A 13 1.03 -28.75 45.84
C ALA A 13 0.49 -28.01 47.07
N THR A 14 1.38 -27.32 47.78
CA THR A 14 1.02 -26.37 48.84
C THR A 14 0.45 -25.14 48.15
N THR A 15 -0.88 -24.97 48.20
CA THR A 15 -1.53 -23.68 47.91
C THR A 15 -0.94 -22.63 48.84
N SER A 16 -0.23 -21.64 48.29
CA SER A 16 0.20 -20.46 49.04
C SER A 16 -1.04 -19.68 49.49
N LYS A 17 -1.38 -19.78 50.77
CA LYS A 17 -2.28 -18.82 51.41
C LYS A 17 -1.57 -17.48 51.40
N GLY A 18 -2.08 -16.54 50.59
CA GLY A 18 -1.66 -15.14 50.66
C GLY A 18 -1.78 -14.65 52.09
N ILE A 19 -0.68 -14.15 52.64
CA ILE A 19 -0.65 -13.54 53.97
C ILE A 19 -1.31 -12.16 53.81
N TYR A 20 -2.61 -12.08 54.06
CA TYR A 20 -3.29 -10.80 54.20
C TYR A 20 -2.86 -10.17 55.53
N ALA A 21 -2.35 -8.94 55.50
CA ALA A 21 -1.99 -8.24 56.71
C ALA A 21 -3.27 -7.74 57.40
N THR A 22 -3.59 -8.28 58.59
CA THR A 22 -4.58 -7.67 59.48
C THR A 22 -4.03 -6.34 59.98
N MET A 23 -4.62 -5.23 59.52
CA MET A 23 -4.16 -3.88 59.85
C MET A 23 -4.85 -3.34 61.13
N PRO A 24 -4.14 -2.54 61.95
CA PRO A 24 -4.71 -1.94 63.15
C PRO A 24 -5.78 -0.89 62.86
N ASP A 25 -6.80 -0.76 63.72
CA ASP A 25 -7.94 0.17 63.58
C ASP A 25 -7.59 1.67 63.53
N TRP A 26 -6.35 2.06 63.89
CA TRP A 26 -5.90 3.46 63.91
C TRP A 26 -5.24 3.94 62.61
N GLN A 27 -5.09 3.08 61.59
CA GLN A 27 -4.49 3.46 60.31
C GLN A 27 -5.42 4.40 59.53
N LYS A 28 -4.87 5.50 59.00
CA LYS A 28 -5.60 6.43 58.13
C LYS A 28 -6.14 5.64 56.93
N LYS A 29 -7.46 5.72 56.71
CA LYS A 29 -8.13 5.10 55.57
C LYS A 29 -8.02 6.02 54.37
N HIS A 30 -7.64 5.45 53.24
CA HIS A 30 -7.46 6.17 51.97
C HIS A 30 -8.59 5.81 50.99
N TRP A 31 -8.64 6.50 49.86
CA TRP A 31 -9.48 6.13 48.72
C TRP A 31 -8.68 6.14 47.43
N VAL A 32 -9.16 5.46 46.40
CA VAL A 32 -8.61 5.52 45.05
C VAL A 32 -9.74 5.53 44.04
N GLU A 33 -9.56 6.26 42.96
CA GLU A 33 -10.56 6.39 41.91
C GLU A 33 -9.89 6.30 40.54
N PHE A 34 -10.48 5.53 39.64
CA PHE A 34 -10.01 5.38 38.26
C PHE A 34 -11.14 5.79 37.31
N LEU A 35 -10.81 6.64 36.34
CA LEU A 35 -11.70 7.02 35.25
C LEU A 35 -11.13 6.44 33.95
N LEU A 36 -11.87 5.52 33.33
CA LEU A 36 -11.48 4.85 32.10
C LEU A 36 -12.11 5.55 30.89
N LEU A 37 -11.28 6.11 30.01
CA LEU A 37 -11.70 6.79 28.79
C LEU A 37 -10.98 6.19 27.59
N ASP A 38 -11.62 6.19 26.41
CA ASP A 38 -10.90 5.94 25.15
C ASP A 38 -10.15 7.19 24.66
N GLU A 39 -9.43 7.07 23.56
CA GLU A 39 -8.67 8.18 22.95
C GLU A 39 -9.53 9.33 22.40
N GLN A 40 -10.86 9.18 22.37
CA GLN A 40 -11.81 10.23 22.00
C GLN A 40 -12.47 10.85 23.24
N GLY A 41 -12.00 10.49 24.44
CA GLY A 41 -12.54 10.95 25.73
C GLY A 41 -13.89 10.32 26.09
N LYS A 42 -14.30 9.25 25.41
CA LYS A 42 -15.57 8.58 25.72
C LYS A 42 -15.38 7.55 26.84
N PRO A 43 -16.29 7.51 27.83
CA PRO A 43 -16.29 6.49 28.88
C PRO A 43 -16.17 5.05 28.40
N VAL A 44 -15.38 4.26 29.14
CA VAL A 44 -15.31 2.79 29.03
C VAL A 44 -16.08 2.17 30.21
N ALA A 45 -17.40 2.12 30.04
CA ALA A 45 -18.37 1.69 31.05
C ALA A 45 -18.52 0.17 31.16
N ASP A 46 -19.14 -0.29 32.24
CA ASP A 46 -19.51 -1.69 32.50
C ASP A 46 -18.34 -2.70 32.50
N MET A 47 -17.10 -2.21 32.63
CA MET A 47 -15.90 -3.04 32.59
C MET A 47 -15.71 -3.77 33.92
N PRO A 48 -15.77 -5.12 33.95
CA PRO A 48 -15.49 -5.86 35.16
C PRO A 48 -14.03 -5.67 35.58
N TYR A 49 -13.81 -5.41 36.86
CA TYR A 49 -12.46 -5.23 37.41
C TYR A 49 -12.21 -6.06 38.66
N LEU A 50 -10.93 -6.29 38.90
CA LEU A 50 -10.33 -6.81 40.13
C LEU A 50 -9.31 -5.77 40.61
N LEU A 51 -9.52 -5.20 41.79
CA LEU A 51 -8.54 -4.36 42.47
C LEU A 51 -7.84 -5.20 43.54
N ARG A 52 -6.54 -5.45 43.38
CA ARG A 52 -5.72 -6.13 44.39
C ARG A 52 -5.09 -5.09 45.31
N ALA A 53 -5.36 -5.20 46.60
CA ALA A 53 -4.82 -4.36 47.65
C ALA A 53 -4.18 -5.21 48.75
N GLY A 54 -3.44 -4.57 49.67
CA GLY A 54 -2.73 -5.27 50.75
C GLY A 54 -3.64 -6.01 51.74
N ASP A 55 -4.91 -5.61 51.82
CA ASP A 55 -5.94 -6.18 52.69
C ASP A 55 -6.84 -7.22 52.00
N GLY A 56 -6.78 -7.33 50.67
CA GLY A 56 -7.72 -8.17 49.94
C GLY A 56 -7.89 -7.85 48.46
N ASN A 57 -8.72 -8.66 47.82
CA ASN A 57 -9.18 -8.45 46.46
C ASN A 57 -10.58 -7.85 46.48
N ARG A 58 -10.79 -6.78 45.72
CA ARG A 58 -12.09 -6.12 45.53
C ARG A 58 -12.53 -6.27 44.08
N LYS A 59 -13.82 -6.46 43.84
CA LYS A 59 -14.37 -6.69 42.50
C LYS A 59 -15.56 -5.79 42.27
N GLY A 60 -15.69 -5.29 41.05
CA GLY A 60 -16.80 -4.44 40.67
C GLY A 60 -16.88 -4.28 39.15
N LYS A 61 -17.60 -3.25 38.73
CA LYS A 61 -17.65 -2.78 37.35
C LYS A 61 -17.51 -1.26 37.33
N THR A 62 -16.95 -0.72 36.26
CA THR A 62 -17.05 0.73 36.02
C THR A 62 -18.49 1.13 35.80
N ASP A 63 -18.86 2.33 36.24
CA ASP A 63 -20.19 2.90 36.00
C ASP A 63 -20.36 3.41 34.55
N ALA A 64 -21.49 4.05 34.26
CA ALA A 64 -21.80 4.60 32.94
C ALA A 64 -20.82 5.71 32.49
N GLN A 65 -20.09 6.31 33.42
CA GLN A 65 -19.07 7.33 33.17
C GLN A 65 -17.67 6.71 33.07
N GLY A 66 -17.54 5.38 33.16
CA GLY A 66 -16.25 4.70 33.15
C GLY A 66 -15.49 4.86 34.48
N LEU A 67 -16.15 5.33 35.53
CA LEU A 67 -15.57 5.58 36.83
C LEU A 67 -15.68 4.32 37.70
N LEU A 68 -14.63 4.05 38.47
CA LEU A 68 -14.69 3.16 39.62
C LEU A 68 -14.00 3.85 40.81
N ARG A 69 -14.61 3.73 41.98
CA ARG A 69 -14.12 4.31 43.23
C ARG A 69 -14.13 3.27 44.33
N GLU A 70 -13.03 3.16 45.05
CA GLU A 70 -12.91 2.29 46.21
C GLU A 70 -12.42 3.12 47.41
N ASP A 71 -13.25 3.15 48.46
CA ASP A 71 -12.93 3.79 49.73
C ASP A 71 -12.40 2.76 50.74
N ASN A 72 -11.91 3.25 51.88
CA ASN A 72 -11.34 2.42 52.95
C ASN A 72 -10.16 1.56 52.47
N MET A 73 -9.28 2.15 51.65
CA MET A 73 -8.08 1.51 51.13
C MET A 73 -6.94 1.57 52.16
N PRO A 74 -6.17 0.48 52.32
CA PRO A 74 -4.96 0.51 53.14
C PRO A 74 -3.86 1.31 52.43
N TRP A 75 -2.89 1.81 53.20
CA TRP A 75 -1.72 2.52 52.64
C TRP A 75 -0.70 1.55 52.02
N PHE A 76 -1.12 0.84 50.98
CA PHE A 76 -0.34 -0.12 50.19
C PHE A 76 -0.56 0.12 48.69
N PRO A 77 0.40 -0.25 47.82
CA PRO A 77 0.17 -0.20 46.39
C PRO A 77 -1.04 -1.04 45.98
N VAL A 78 -1.80 -0.54 45.02
CA VAL A 78 -2.98 -1.22 44.47
C VAL A 78 -2.75 -1.56 43.01
N TYR A 79 -3.32 -2.69 42.58
CA TYR A 79 -3.26 -3.14 41.18
C TYR A 79 -4.67 -3.22 40.63
N LEU A 80 -4.97 -2.41 39.62
CA LEU A 80 -6.21 -2.49 38.85
C LEU A 80 -6.01 -3.50 37.72
N LEU A 81 -6.84 -4.54 37.70
CA LEU A 81 -6.93 -5.49 36.60
C LEU A 81 -8.34 -5.46 36.01
N VAL A 82 -8.47 -5.12 34.74
CA VAL A 82 -9.73 -5.11 33.99
C VAL A 82 -9.88 -6.43 33.23
N ALA A 83 -11.08 -6.98 33.15
CA ALA A 83 -11.32 -8.24 32.42
C ALA A 83 -10.90 -8.11 30.95
N ALA A 84 -9.96 -8.96 30.52
CA ALA A 84 -9.30 -8.83 29.22
C ALA A 84 -10.25 -8.93 28.02
N GLN A 85 -11.15 -9.93 28.02
CA GLN A 85 -12.04 -10.16 26.88
C GLN A 85 -13.08 -9.02 26.71
N PRO A 86 -13.86 -8.63 27.75
CA PRO A 86 -14.79 -7.50 27.61
C PRO A 86 -14.10 -6.19 27.21
N LEU A 87 -12.90 -5.93 27.74
CA LEU A 87 -12.13 -4.74 27.39
C LEU A 87 -11.69 -4.77 25.92
N ALA A 88 -11.16 -5.90 25.45
CA ALA A 88 -10.76 -6.05 24.05
C ALA A 88 -11.96 -5.88 23.11
N ASP A 89 -13.08 -6.55 23.40
CA ASP A 89 -14.31 -6.47 22.60
C ASP A 89 -14.84 -5.02 22.51
N GLU A 90 -14.72 -4.25 23.59
CA GLU A 90 -15.13 -2.85 23.60
C GLU A 90 -14.14 -1.94 22.87
N MET A 91 -12.84 -2.15 23.09
CA MET A 91 -11.77 -1.36 22.48
C MET A 91 -11.58 -1.63 20.99
N GLU A 92 -12.06 -2.75 20.45
CA GLU A 92 -12.13 -2.97 19.00
C GLU A 92 -13.14 -2.03 18.30
N LYS A 93 -14.18 -1.59 19.02
CA LYS A 93 -15.24 -0.71 18.49
C LYS A 93 -14.86 0.77 18.51
N ARG A 94 -13.91 1.15 19.37
CA ARG A 94 -13.47 2.54 19.51
C ARG A 94 -12.56 2.92 18.35
N GLU A 95 -12.49 4.21 18.01
CA GLU A 95 -11.63 4.74 16.95
C GLU A 95 -10.34 5.29 17.57
N LEU A 96 -9.21 5.16 16.85
CA LEU A 96 -7.99 5.87 17.26
C LEU A 96 -8.21 7.37 17.15
N ARG A 97 -7.52 8.13 18.01
CA ARG A 97 -7.31 9.56 17.73
C ARG A 97 -6.64 9.75 16.36
N PRO A 98 -6.89 10.88 15.67
CA PRO A 98 -6.32 11.11 14.35
C PRO A 98 -4.79 11.10 14.33
N LEU A 99 -4.12 11.79 15.25
CA LEU A 99 -2.65 11.84 15.33
C LEU A 99 -2.14 11.05 16.53
N ARG A 100 -1.04 10.29 16.37
CA ARG A 100 -0.46 9.50 17.49
C ARG A 100 0.38 10.38 18.41
N GLY A 101 0.39 10.03 19.70
CA GLY A 101 1.18 10.72 20.73
C GLY A 101 0.29 11.42 21.78
N GLU A 102 0.78 11.47 23.03
CA GLU A 102 0.06 12.11 24.13
C GLU A 102 -0.03 13.64 23.97
N GLU A 103 0.82 14.24 23.14
CA GLU A 103 0.77 15.67 22.81
C GLU A 103 -0.50 16.07 22.05
N TYR A 104 -1.21 15.10 21.47
CA TYR A 104 -2.50 15.28 20.80
C TYR A 104 -3.67 14.72 21.63
N SER A 105 -3.49 14.52 22.94
CA SER A 105 -4.51 13.99 23.85
C SER A 105 -5.33 15.10 24.48
N ASP A 106 -6.58 15.28 24.04
CA ASP A 106 -7.54 16.15 24.73
C ASP A 106 -7.88 15.61 26.13
N VAL A 107 -7.85 14.27 26.30
CA VAL A 107 -8.04 13.61 27.59
C VAL A 107 -6.97 14.01 28.59
N LYS A 108 -5.71 14.08 28.16
CA LYS A 108 -4.60 14.54 28.99
C LYS A 108 -4.78 15.98 29.43
N VAL A 109 -5.16 16.86 28.51
CA VAL A 109 -5.37 18.28 28.79
C VAL A 109 -6.47 18.42 29.85
N ALA A 110 -7.64 17.84 29.62
CA ALA A 110 -8.77 17.90 30.56
C ALA A 110 -8.42 17.31 31.94
N ALA A 111 -7.76 16.15 31.98
CA ALA A 111 -7.38 15.51 33.24
C ALA A 111 -6.43 16.38 34.08
N LEU A 112 -5.46 17.04 33.45
CA LEU A 112 -4.51 17.89 34.14
C LEU A 112 -5.15 19.22 34.60
N GLU A 113 -6.06 19.79 33.81
CA GLU A 113 -6.83 20.98 34.18
C GLU A 113 -7.71 20.74 35.41
N ASP A 114 -8.31 19.55 35.51
CA ASP A 114 -9.11 19.11 36.66
C ASP A 114 -8.25 18.66 37.87
N GLY A 115 -6.92 18.75 37.77
CA GLY A 115 -5.98 18.36 38.83
C GLY A 115 -5.89 16.84 39.07
N HIS A 116 -6.29 16.03 38.09
CA HIS A 116 -6.23 14.57 38.14
C HIS A 116 -4.89 14.03 37.62
N GLN A 117 -4.52 12.82 38.03
CA GLN A 117 -3.38 12.12 37.44
C GLN A 117 -3.79 11.53 36.09
N TYR A 118 -2.92 11.65 35.09
CA TYR A 118 -3.18 11.12 33.76
C TYR A 118 -2.16 10.05 33.40
N ARG A 119 -2.62 8.97 32.77
CA ARG A 119 -1.79 7.95 32.13
C ARG A 119 -2.40 7.48 30.83
N TYR A 120 -1.59 7.44 29.78
CA TYR A 120 -1.92 6.65 28.59
C TYR A 120 -1.59 5.19 28.84
N VAL A 121 -2.52 4.29 28.52
CA VAL A 121 -2.38 2.86 28.74
C VAL A 121 -2.86 2.07 27.54
N ARG A 122 -2.23 0.94 27.28
CA ARG A 122 -2.71 -0.05 26.30
C ARG A 122 -3.50 -1.14 27.01
N ILE A 123 -4.35 -1.84 26.26
CA ILE A 123 -5.24 -2.84 26.86
C ILE A 123 -4.46 -3.88 27.70
N GLY A 124 -3.29 -4.34 27.25
CA GLY A 124 -2.47 -5.32 27.97
C GLY A 124 -1.80 -4.79 29.24
N GLU A 125 -1.76 -3.47 29.45
CA GLU A 125 -1.19 -2.85 30.65
C GLU A 125 -2.18 -2.77 31.81
N ILE A 126 -3.49 -2.80 31.51
CA ILE A 126 -4.58 -2.79 32.50
C ILE A 126 -5.32 -4.13 32.61
N SER A 127 -5.16 -5.04 31.65
CA SER A 127 -5.90 -6.30 31.62
C SER A 127 -5.45 -7.32 32.67
N ASP A 128 -6.35 -8.21 33.06
CA ASP A 128 -6.11 -9.39 33.91
C ASP A 128 -5.51 -10.60 33.17
N GLY A 129 -5.38 -10.50 31.85
CA GLY A 129 -4.84 -11.54 30.98
C GLY A 129 -4.82 -11.11 29.52
N VAL A 130 -4.59 -12.07 28.62
CA VAL A 130 -4.64 -11.88 27.17
C VAL A 130 -6.01 -12.37 26.67
N PRO A 131 -6.77 -11.57 25.90
CA PRO A 131 -8.05 -11.99 25.31
C PRO A 131 -7.83 -13.08 24.25
N ALA A 132 -8.89 -13.75 23.83
CA ALA A 132 -8.82 -14.61 22.66
C ALA A 132 -8.59 -13.73 21.41
N ILE A 133 -7.52 -14.02 20.65
CA ILE A 133 -7.19 -13.31 19.41
C ILE A 133 -7.34 -14.28 18.24
N GLU A 134 -8.32 -14.02 17.38
CA GLU A 134 -8.57 -14.84 16.20
C GLU A 134 -7.36 -14.83 15.25
N LYS A 135 -7.03 -16.00 14.68
CA LYS A 135 -5.91 -16.22 13.75
C LYS A 135 -4.57 -15.67 14.28
N TRP A 136 -4.31 -15.86 15.57
CA TRP A 136 -3.02 -15.53 16.18
C TRP A 136 -2.24 -16.81 16.47
N SER A 137 -1.07 -16.96 15.84
CA SER A 137 -0.23 -18.16 15.94
C SER A 137 1.11 -17.93 16.64
N GLN A 138 1.39 -16.71 17.09
CA GLN A 138 2.65 -16.38 17.77
C GLN A 138 2.55 -16.67 19.27
N ASP A 139 3.65 -17.14 19.86
CA ASP A 139 3.75 -17.44 21.31
C ASP A 139 3.50 -16.22 22.20
N ARG A 140 3.76 -15.02 21.68
CA ARG A 140 3.53 -13.75 22.38
C ARG A 140 2.33 -13.02 21.80
N PRO A 141 1.54 -12.33 22.65
CA PRO A 141 0.49 -11.44 22.15
C PRO A 141 1.10 -10.27 21.34
N PRO A 142 0.26 -9.51 20.61
CA PRO A 142 0.72 -8.38 19.80
C PRO A 142 1.49 -7.36 20.66
N THR A 143 2.80 -7.24 20.43
CA THR A 143 3.73 -6.53 21.32
C THR A 143 3.34 -5.09 21.61
N PHE A 144 2.77 -4.39 20.60
CA PHE A 144 2.34 -3.01 20.82
C PHE A 144 1.27 -2.95 21.90
N HIS A 145 0.17 -3.69 21.76
CA HIS A 145 -0.97 -3.72 22.69
C HIS A 145 -0.68 -4.45 24.01
N PHE A 146 0.24 -5.41 23.97
CA PHE A 146 0.67 -6.25 25.09
C PHE A 146 2.19 -6.20 25.23
N PRO A 147 2.73 -5.16 25.90
CA PRO A 147 4.18 -4.97 26.05
C PRO A 147 4.83 -6.06 26.89
N LYS A 148 4.04 -6.66 27.78
CA LYS A 148 4.40 -7.82 28.60
C LYS A 148 3.62 -9.03 28.12
N ALA A 149 4.28 -10.17 28.03
CA ALA A 149 3.65 -11.43 27.63
C ALA A 149 2.55 -11.86 28.63
N GLU A 150 2.77 -11.58 29.91
CA GLU A 150 1.79 -11.80 30.98
C GLU A 150 1.35 -10.44 31.54
N PRO A 151 0.10 -10.01 31.28
CA PRO A 151 -0.48 -8.82 31.88
C PRO A 151 -0.50 -8.88 33.41
N VAL A 152 -0.10 -7.79 34.05
CA VAL A 152 -0.02 -7.68 35.52
C VAL A 152 -0.98 -6.64 36.11
N GLY A 153 -1.75 -5.98 35.24
CA GLY A 153 -2.59 -4.83 35.59
C GLY A 153 -1.79 -3.55 35.85
N PHE A 154 -2.55 -2.48 36.12
CA PHE A 154 -2.02 -1.15 36.34
C PHE A 154 -1.79 -0.88 37.83
N ARG A 155 -0.56 -0.49 38.17
CA ARG A 155 -0.10 -0.28 39.54
C ARG A 155 -0.21 1.20 39.92
N VAL A 156 -0.82 1.46 41.07
CA VAL A 156 -0.81 2.78 41.74
C VAL A 156 -0.02 2.64 43.04
N ASP A 157 0.97 3.50 43.24
CA ASP A 157 1.75 3.51 44.47
C ASP A 157 0.94 4.07 45.65
N SER A 158 1.29 3.70 46.88
CA SER A 158 0.54 4.12 48.08
C SER A 158 0.55 5.64 48.31
N THR A 159 1.55 6.34 47.76
CA THR A 159 1.65 7.82 47.75
C THR A 159 0.70 8.48 46.75
N GLU A 160 0.17 7.71 45.81
CA GLU A 160 -0.77 8.13 44.78
C GLU A 160 -2.22 7.70 45.09
N LEU A 161 -2.50 7.37 46.35
CA LEU A 161 -3.86 7.28 46.88
C LEU A 161 -4.43 8.70 47.14
N ASP A 162 -5.71 8.75 47.52
CA ASP A 162 -6.51 9.95 47.76
C ASP A 162 -6.60 10.89 46.54
N ARG A 163 -6.64 10.31 45.34
CA ARG A 163 -6.75 11.03 44.07
C ARG A 163 -7.41 10.18 42.99
N ARG A 164 -7.87 10.87 41.93
CA ARG A 164 -8.36 10.25 40.69
C ARG A 164 -7.22 10.03 39.70
N HIS A 165 -7.21 8.85 39.09
CA HIS A 165 -6.36 8.45 37.97
C HIS A 165 -7.20 8.33 36.71
N VAL A 166 -6.98 9.22 35.74
CA VAL A 166 -7.58 9.15 34.41
C VAL A 166 -6.68 8.27 33.53
N LEU A 167 -7.24 7.14 33.09
CA LEU A 167 -6.56 6.21 32.21
C LEU A 167 -7.15 6.37 30.80
N GLU A 168 -6.35 6.96 29.89
CA GLU A 168 -6.68 7.01 28.46
C GLU A 168 -6.25 5.69 27.82
N ILE A 169 -7.23 4.88 27.41
CA ILE A 169 -7.03 3.52 26.91
C ILE A 169 -6.90 3.55 25.39
N CYS A 170 -5.79 3.00 24.89
CA CYS A 170 -5.57 2.76 23.47
C CYS A 170 -6.60 1.75 22.92
N PRO A 171 -7.37 2.10 21.87
CA PRO A 171 -8.23 1.16 21.17
C PRO A 171 -7.46 -0.04 20.61
N PHE A 172 -8.09 -1.22 20.60
CA PHE A 172 -7.49 -2.46 20.13
C PHE A 172 -7.61 -2.57 18.61
N ARG A 173 -6.63 -1.99 17.91
CA ARG A 173 -6.69 -1.76 16.46
C ARG A 173 -5.37 -2.06 15.76
N ALA A 174 -5.43 -2.15 14.43
CA ALA A 174 -4.27 -2.34 13.58
C ALA A 174 -4.35 -1.41 12.37
N TRP A 175 -3.22 -1.20 11.68
CA TRP A 175 -3.19 -0.46 10.43
C TRP A 175 -3.66 -1.35 9.26
N SER A 176 -4.41 -0.74 8.34
CA SER A 176 -4.76 -1.29 7.03
C SER A 176 -4.51 -0.23 5.98
N LEU A 177 -4.07 -0.65 4.78
CA LEU A 177 -3.93 0.29 3.68
C LEU A 177 -5.29 0.88 3.29
N VAL A 178 -5.29 2.15 2.89
CA VAL A 178 -6.44 2.73 2.20
C VAL A 178 -6.35 2.31 0.74
N LEU A 179 -7.33 1.52 0.28
CA LEU A 179 -7.47 1.07 -1.09
C LEU A 179 -8.94 1.19 -1.53
N HIS A 180 -9.15 1.73 -2.73
CA HIS A 180 -10.46 2.00 -3.31
C HIS A 180 -10.74 1.04 -4.46
N HIS A 181 -11.73 0.18 -4.28
CA HIS A 181 -12.17 -0.74 -5.34
C HIS A 181 -13.22 -0.05 -6.20
N GLN A 182 -12.75 0.67 -7.22
CA GLN A 182 -13.53 1.55 -8.07
C GLN A 182 -12.97 1.55 -9.52
N PRO A 183 -13.78 1.91 -10.53
CA PRO A 183 -13.32 1.99 -11.92
C PRO A 183 -12.48 3.25 -12.21
N ASP A 184 -12.61 4.30 -11.40
CA ASP A 184 -11.92 5.59 -11.58
C ASP A 184 -10.51 5.60 -10.98
N TYR A 185 -9.60 6.40 -11.54
CA TYR A 185 -8.24 6.51 -11.02
C TYR A 185 -8.17 7.06 -9.58
N SER A 186 -7.60 6.26 -8.67
CA SER A 186 -7.24 6.68 -7.31
C SER A 186 -5.73 6.90 -7.17
N LEU A 187 -5.32 8.13 -6.84
CA LEU A 187 -3.92 8.45 -6.54
C LEU A 187 -3.44 7.78 -5.25
N VAL A 188 -4.34 7.55 -4.28
CA VAL A 188 -4.03 6.82 -3.05
C VAL A 188 -3.72 5.35 -3.36
N ASN A 189 -4.49 4.70 -4.24
CA ASN A 189 -4.18 3.35 -4.71
C ASN A 189 -2.86 3.33 -5.46
N ALA A 190 -2.67 4.28 -6.39
CA ALA A 190 -1.44 4.38 -7.16
C ALA A 190 -0.22 4.46 -6.25
N TYR A 191 -0.27 5.27 -5.20
CA TYR A 191 0.82 5.39 -4.25
C TYR A 191 0.98 4.13 -3.38
N ASN A 192 -0.05 3.68 -2.67
CA ASN A 192 0.04 2.53 -1.77
C ASN A 192 0.47 1.25 -2.51
N LEU A 193 -0.08 0.99 -3.71
CA LEU A 193 0.29 -0.18 -4.52
C LEU A 193 1.69 -0.03 -5.15
N SER A 194 2.22 1.19 -5.30
CA SER A 194 3.61 1.40 -5.74
C SER A 194 4.60 1.04 -4.63
N LEU A 195 4.26 1.35 -3.36
CA LEU A 195 5.03 0.90 -2.20
C LEU A 195 5.01 -0.63 -2.08
N MET A 196 3.88 -1.26 -2.40
CA MET A 196 3.78 -2.73 -2.46
C MET A 196 4.66 -3.31 -3.58
N ALA A 197 4.69 -2.66 -4.75
CA ALA A 197 5.57 -3.06 -5.84
C ALA A 197 7.06 -2.92 -5.46
N VAL A 198 7.45 -1.86 -4.73
CA VAL A 198 8.80 -1.74 -4.14
C VAL A 198 9.06 -2.86 -3.14
N LEU A 199 8.14 -3.11 -2.22
CA LEU A 199 8.24 -4.15 -1.19
C LEU A 199 8.44 -5.55 -1.79
N SER A 200 7.94 -5.81 -3.00
CA SER A 200 8.10 -7.11 -3.68
C SER A 200 9.58 -7.47 -3.95
N TYR A 201 10.48 -6.49 -3.94
CA TYR A 201 11.92 -6.70 -4.11
C TYR A 201 12.65 -7.04 -2.80
N ALA A 202 11.99 -6.86 -1.66
CA ALA A 202 12.55 -7.11 -0.34
C ALA A 202 12.92 -8.58 -0.12
N LYS A 203 13.91 -8.82 0.73
CA LYS A 203 14.31 -10.16 1.17
C LYS A 203 13.47 -10.58 2.37
N ASP A 204 12.68 -11.64 2.22
CA ASP A 204 11.74 -12.11 3.26
C ASP A 204 12.23 -13.37 3.99
N ASN A 205 13.55 -13.46 4.22
CA ASN A 205 14.20 -14.67 4.73
C ASN A 205 14.15 -14.76 6.26
N GLU A 206 14.19 -13.61 6.95
CA GLU A 206 14.54 -13.50 8.37
C GLU A 206 13.83 -12.32 9.09
N ASP A 207 12.59 -11.95 8.73
CA ASP A 207 11.85 -10.81 9.36
C ASP A 207 12.73 -9.55 9.49
N GLN A 208 13.38 -9.15 8.39
CA GLN A 208 14.31 -8.02 8.36
C GLN A 208 13.56 -6.71 8.18
N SER A 209 14.13 -5.59 8.66
CA SER A 209 13.53 -4.26 8.44
C SER A 209 13.30 -4.03 6.94
N GLY A 210 12.10 -3.57 6.59
CA GLY A 210 11.66 -3.40 5.20
C GLY A 210 11.19 -4.67 4.49
N SER A 211 11.23 -5.85 5.11
CA SER A 211 10.67 -7.09 4.53
C SER A 211 9.14 -7.12 4.55
N ILE A 212 8.56 -8.05 3.77
CA ILE A 212 7.11 -8.28 3.71
C ILE A 212 6.60 -8.71 5.09
N THR A 213 7.29 -9.65 5.73
CA THR A 213 6.99 -10.10 7.09
C THR A 213 7.05 -8.95 8.08
N HIS A 214 8.09 -8.11 8.01
CA HIS A 214 8.23 -6.96 8.89
C HIS A 214 7.10 -5.95 8.71
N LEU A 215 6.66 -5.68 7.48
CA LEU A 215 5.53 -4.78 7.24
C LEU A 215 4.24 -5.30 7.89
N PHE A 216 3.79 -6.50 7.50
CA PHE A 216 2.46 -6.97 7.89
C PHE A 216 2.40 -7.55 9.31
N ASN A 217 3.48 -8.14 9.81
CA ASN A 217 3.51 -8.79 11.14
C ASN A 217 4.12 -7.91 12.24
N ARG A 218 4.74 -6.77 11.89
CA ARG A 218 5.29 -5.82 12.88
C ARG A 218 4.72 -4.42 12.68
N GLN A 219 5.06 -3.74 11.58
CA GLN A 219 4.72 -2.33 11.39
C GLN A 219 3.21 -2.09 11.37
N MET A 220 2.43 -2.94 10.69
CA MET A 220 0.97 -2.82 10.63
C MET A 220 0.27 -3.10 11.97
N LEU A 221 0.97 -3.72 12.94
CA LEU A 221 0.45 -4.05 14.27
C LEU A 221 0.92 -3.07 15.35
N ASP A 222 1.78 -2.12 15.00
CA ASP A 222 2.35 -1.14 15.90
C ASP A 222 1.70 0.24 15.69
N LEU A 223 0.88 0.68 16.63
CA LEU A 223 0.20 1.99 16.55
C LEU A 223 1.00 3.13 17.18
N SER A 224 2.28 2.91 17.53
CA SER A 224 3.17 3.99 17.96
C SER A 224 3.52 4.94 16.82
N SER A 225 3.48 4.45 15.58
CA SER A 225 3.73 5.24 14.37
C SER A 225 3.09 4.59 13.14
N ILE A 226 2.88 5.37 12.08
CA ILE A 226 2.52 4.82 10.76
C ILE A 226 3.71 3.99 10.20
N PRO A 227 3.43 2.83 9.55
CA PRO A 227 4.45 2.05 8.86
C PRO A 227 5.29 2.91 7.92
N ASN A 228 6.60 2.68 7.83
CA ASN A 228 7.44 3.56 7.01
C ASN A 228 8.61 2.90 6.30
N TYR A 229 8.86 1.60 6.48
CA TYR A 229 9.89 0.86 5.74
C TYR A 229 9.27 -0.09 4.71
N PHE A 230 9.66 0.09 3.44
CA PHE A 230 9.29 -0.75 2.30
C PHE A 230 10.57 -1.09 1.51
N ASP A 231 11.11 -2.30 1.70
CA ASP A 231 12.45 -2.66 1.27
C ASP A 231 13.49 -1.62 1.78
N ILE A 232 14.18 -0.92 0.87
CA ILE A 232 15.12 0.16 1.21
C ILE A 232 14.46 1.55 1.32
N MET A 233 13.19 1.68 0.94
CA MET A 233 12.48 2.96 0.91
C MET A 233 11.87 3.29 2.28
N LYS A 234 12.22 4.48 2.81
CA LYS A 234 11.56 5.07 3.98
C LYS A 234 10.49 6.07 3.59
N ARG A 235 9.24 5.62 3.47
CA ARG A 235 8.07 6.45 3.13
C ARG A 235 6.83 5.91 3.82
N LYS A 236 5.91 6.78 4.21
CA LYS A 236 4.66 6.38 4.89
C LYS A 236 3.58 6.06 3.85
N PRO A 237 2.86 4.94 3.96
CA PRO A 237 1.65 4.72 3.17
C PRO A 237 0.49 5.58 3.71
N VAL A 238 -0.59 5.64 2.95
CA VAL A 238 -1.88 6.11 3.48
C VAL A 238 -2.60 4.94 4.13
N VAL A 239 -2.73 4.99 5.46
CA VAL A 239 -3.34 3.92 6.27
C VAL A 239 -4.54 4.42 7.06
N LYS A 240 -5.52 3.54 7.19
CA LYS A 240 -6.63 3.66 8.15
C LYS A 240 -6.41 2.67 9.28
N ASP A 241 -6.97 2.97 10.45
CA ASP A 241 -7.05 2.02 11.54
C ASP A 241 -8.31 1.16 11.40
N VAL A 242 -8.17 -0.14 11.64
CA VAL A 242 -9.26 -1.13 11.62
C VAL A 242 -9.30 -1.87 12.97
N PRO A 243 -10.44 -2.44 13.38
CA PRO A 243 -10.49 -3.35 14.53
C PRO A 243 -9.40 -4.42 14.42
N PHE A 244 -8.78 -4.82 15.53
CA PHE A 244 -7.64 -5.74 15.48
C PHE A 244 -7.99 -7.11 14.85
N SER A 245 -9.23 -7.56 15.03
CA SER A 245 -9.82 -8.71 14.33
C SER A 245 -9.84 -8.59 12.80
N GLN A 246 -9.81 -7.37 12.25
CA GLN A 246 -9.83 -7.08 10.80
C GLN A 246 -8.45 -6.78 10.21
N ARG A 247 -7.36 -6.98 10.96
CA ARG A 247 -5.98 -6.83 10.46
C ARG A 247 -5.67 -7.78 9.29
N TYR A 248 -4.55 -7.57 8.61
CA TYR A 248 -4.02 -8.59 7.69
C TYR A 248 -3.61 -9.84 8.48
N THR A 249 -4.22 -10.98 8.15
CA THR A 249 -3.96 -12.26 8.85
C THR A 249 -3.31 -13.29 7.95
N ASP A 250 -3.60 -13.24 6.65
CA ASP A 250 -3.14 -14.24 5.70
C ASP A 250 -2.06 -13.57 4.82
N VAL A 251 -0.78 -13.77 5.17
CA VAL A 251 0.37 -13.18 4.48
C VAL A 251 1.26 -14.31 3.98
N GLY A 252 1.57 -14.30 2.69
CA GLY A 252 2.37 -15.35 2.07
C GLY A 252 3.31 -14.85 0.99
N TYR A 253 4.42 -15.56 0.85
CA TYR A 253 5.44 -15.31 -0.17
C TYR A 253 5.76 -16.61 -0.92
N ILE A 254 5.81 -16.51 -2.23
CA ILE A 254 6.07 -17.60 -3.17
C ILE A 254 7.27 -17.23 -4.04
N ASP A 255 8.20 -18.16 -4.18
CA ASP A 255 9.48 -17.95 -4.84
C ASP A 255 9.85 -19.20 -5.65
N SER A 256 9.85 -19.08 -6.98
CA SER A 256 10.17 -20.21 -7.86
C SER A 256 11.63 -20.64 -7.74
N LEU A 257 12.54 -19.78 -7.26
CA LEU A 257 13.94 -20.15 -7.01
C LEU A 257 14.09 -21.15 -5.86
N ARG A 258 13.06 -21.29 -5.02
CA ARG A 258 13.03 -22.25 -3.91
C ARG A 258 12.44 -23.62 -4.30
N ALA A 259 12.07 -23.81 -5.57
CA ALA A 259 11.61 -25.09 -6.08
C ALA A 259 12.72 -26.16 -6.01
N ALA A 260 12.33 -27.43 -5.93
CA ALA A 260 13.27 -28.56 -5.95
C ALA A 260 14.15 -28.59 -7.22
N LYS A 261 13.62 -28.08 -8.34
CA LYS A 261 14.34 -27.84 -9.60
C LYS A 261 13.97 -26.45 -10.11
N PRO A 262 14.77 -25.41 -9.80
CA PRO A 262 14.48 -24.05 -10.22
C PRO A 262 14.53 -23.91 -11.75
N GLU A 263 13.45 -23.44 -12.35
CA GLU A 263 13.33 -23.16 -13.79
C GLU A 263 12.94 -21.68 -13.98
N GLY A 264 13.80 -20.74 -13.57
CA GLY A 264 13.55 -19.29 -13.65
C GLY A 264 13.24 -18.62 -12.31
N SER A 265 13.15 -17.28 -12.30
CA SER A 265 13.04 -16.44 -11.10
C SER A 265 11.75 -15.61 -11.07
N THR A 266 10.63 -16.26 -10.77
CA THR A 266 9.34 -15.59 -10.55
C THR A 266 8.97 -15.63 -9.08
N GLN A 267 8.55 -14.47 -8.56
CA GLN A 267 8.21 -14.29 -7.17
C GLN A 267 6.93 -13.48 -7.05
N LEU A 268 6.13 -13.80 -6.04
CA LEU A 268 4.98 -13.01 -5.65
C LEU A 268 4.80 -13.05 -4.14
N PHE A 269 4.13 -12.03 -3.62
CA PHE A 269 3.58 -12.09 -2.28
C PHE A 269 2.11 -11.69 -2.29
N TYR A 270 1.40 -12.11 -1.25
CA TYR A 270 0.04 -11.71 -1.00
C TYR A 270 -0.17 -11.36 0.46
N ALA A 271 -1.12 -10.45 0.71
CA ALA A 271 -1.60 -10.13 2.04
C ALA A 271 -3.13 -9.95 1.98
N ALA A 272 -3.84 -10.64 2.86
CA ALA A 272 -5.30 -10.56 2.94
C ALA A 272 -5.78 -10.28 4.37
N ASN A 273 -6.82 -9.46 4.44
CA ASN A 273 -7.64 -9.26 5.63
C ASN A 273 -9.07 -9.76 5.36
N VAL A 274 -10.04 -9.41 6.20
CA VAL A 274 -11.43 -9.87 6.02
C VAL A 274 -12.15 -9.20 4.83
N THR A 275 -11.66 -8.05 4.35
CA THR A 275 -12.32 -7.23 3.31
C THR A 275 -11.62 -7.26 1.95
N GLU A 276 -10.30 -7.39 1.93
CA GLU A 276 -9.48 -7.22 0.74
C GLU A 276 -8.29 -8.19 0.72
N ILE A 277 -7.78 -8.41 -0.49
CA ILE A 277 -6.55 -9.14 -0.76
C ILE A 277 -5.71 -8.34 -1.75
N ILE A 278 -4.43 -8.25 -1.43
CA ILE A 278 -3.41 -7.60 -2.26
C ILE A 278 -2.51 -8.71 -2.79
N VAL A 279 -2.37 -8.81 -4.11
CA VAL A 279 -1.45 -9.75 -4.76
C VAL A 279 -0.43 -8.97 -5.56
N VAL A 280 0.85 -9.21 -5.28
CA VAL A 280 1.94 -8.44 -5.85
C VAL A 280 2.94 -9.35 -6.51
N TRP A 281 3.15 -9.15 -7.81
CA TRP A 281 4.12 -9.89 -8.58
C TRP A 281 5.41 -9.09 -8.69
N ARG A 282 6.53 -9.75 -8.38
CA ARG A 282 7.88 -9.19 -8.52
C ARG A 282 8.41 -9.48 -9.92
N GLY A 283 9.05 -8.49 -10.52
CA GLY A 283 9.88 -8.69 -11.71
C GLY A 283 11.35 -8.90 -11.37
N THR A 284 12.14 -9.43 -12.32
CA THR A 284 13.60 -9.25 -12.28
C THR A 284 13.89 -7.75 -12.44
N GLU A 285 14.72 -7.18 -11.58
CA GLU A 285 15.09 -5.78 -11.68
C GLU A 285 15.96 -5.59 -12.93
N MET A 286 15.38 -5.08 -14.02
CA MET A 286 16.06 -4.84 -15.30
C MET A 286 16.99 -3.62 -15.17
N THR A 287 18.03 -3.74 -14.34
CA THR A 287 18.99 -2.67 -14.02
C THR A 287 20.08 -2.54 -15.08
N SER A 288 20.27 -3.55 -15.93
CA SER A 288 21.25 -3.53 -17.02
C SER A 288 20.64 -3.95 -18.37
N TRP A 289 21.18 -3.38 -19.44
CA TRP A 289 20.84 -3.74 -20.82
C TRP A 289 21.23 -5.19 -21.18
N ALA A 290 22.02 -5.86 -20.35
CA ALA A 290 22.43 -7.26 -20.54
C ALA A 290 21.33 -8.24 -20.08
N ASP A 291 20.60 -7.92 -19.01
CA ASP A 291 19.51 -8.76 -18.48
C ASP A 291 18.34 -8.86 -19.47
N ILE A 292 18.17 -7.85 -20.32
CA ILE A 292 17.18 -7.84 -21.41
C ILE A 292 17.53 -8.88 -22.50
N LYS A 293 18.83 -9.15 -22.71
CA LYS A 293 19.31 -10.07 -23.75
C LYS A 293 19.27 -11.53 -23.31
N THR A 294 19.41 -11.82 -22.02
CA THR A 294 19.43 -13.20 -21.50
C THR A 294 18.04 -13.77 -21.24
N ASP A 295 17.06 -12.95 -20.83
CA ASP A 295 15.69 -13.40 -20.54
C ASP A 295 14.68 -13.19 -21.70
N GLY A 296 15.06 -12.43 -22.73
CA GLY A 296 14.16 -11.95 -23.79
C GLY A 296 14.07 -12.84 -25.03
N THR A 297 13.43 -14.01 -24.94
CA THR A 297 12.84 -14.59 -26.17
C THR A 297 11.48 -13.93 -26.42
N PHE A 298 11.46 -12.88 -27.26
CA PHE A 298 10.27 -12.12 -27.66
C PHE A 298 9.31 -12.89 -28.58
N ARG A 299 9.10 -14.18 -28.32
CA ARG A 299 8.25 -15.05 -29.12
C ARG A 299 6.79 -14.90 -28.67
N PRO A 300 5.85 -14.53 -29.54
CA PRO A 300 4.43 -14.59 -29.22
C PRO A 300 3.98 -16.06 -29.16
N GLN A 301 3.23 -16.42 -28.13
CA GLN A 301 2.64 -17.74 -27.95
C GLN A 301 1.12 -17.63 -28.01
N SER A 302 0.49 -18.40 -28.88
CA SER A 302 -0.97 -18.58 -28.90
C SER A 302 -1.41 -19.28 -27.63
N PHE A 303 -2.59 -18.94 -27.12
CA PHE A 303 -3.21 -19.61 -25.97
C PHE A 303 -3.60 -21.09 -26.22
N SER A 304 -3.16 -21.69 -27.34
CA SER A 304 -3.43 -23.08 -27.71
C SER A 304 -2.35 -24.03 -27.17
N CYS A 305 -2.74 -24.94 -26.28
CA CYS A 305 -1.87 -25.96 -25.71
C CYS A 305 -1.93 -27.27 -26.49
N GLU A 306 -0.77 -27.94 -26.62
CA GLU A 306 -0.75 -29.39 -26.77
C GLU A 306 -1.36 -30.04 -25.51
N ILE A 307 -2.09 -31.12 -25.76
CA ILE A 307 -2.93 -31.91 -24.88
C ILE A 307 -2.13 -32.41 -23.67
N LYS A 308 -2.17 -31.74 -22.50
CA LYS A 308 -1.94 -32.34 -21.15
C LYS A 308 -2.01 -31.42 -19.91
N VAL A 309 -2.31 -30.11 -20.03
CA VAL A 309 -2.47 -29.21 -18.88
C VAL A 309 -3.86 -28.54 -18.93
N PRO A 310 -4.64 -28.50 -17.84
CA PRO A 310 -5.96 -27.86 -17.84
C PRO A 310 -5.85 -26.38 -18.19
N CYS A 311 -6.53 -25.95 -19.26
CA CYS A 311 -6.36 -24.64 -19.86
C CYS A 311 -6.99 -23.52 -19.03
N ILE A 312 -6.26 -22.41 -18.90
CA ILE A 312 -6.81 -21.11 -18.52
C ILE A 312 -7.16 -20.41 -19.83
N GLU A 313 -8.44 -20.28 -20.15
CA GLU A 313 -8.89 -19.41 -21.26
C GLU A 313 -8.69 -17.94 -20.84
N LEU A 314 -7.45 -17.45 -20.86
CA LEU A 314 -7.13 -16.04 -20.61
C LEU A 314 -7.76 -15.11 -21.67
N SER A 315 -7.84 -15.61 -22.91
CA SER A 315 -8.46 -14.96 -24.06
C SER A 315 -8.78 -16.03 -25.11
N LYS A 316 -9.93 -15.92 -25.76
CA LYS A 316 -10.36 -16.80 -26.86
C LYS A 316 -9.60 -16.51 -28.15
N GLN A 317 -9.08 -15.30 -28.30
CA GLN A 317 -8.31 -14.84 -29.46
C GLN A 317 -7.03 -14.09 -29.05
N GLY A 318 -6.03 -14.08 -29.93
CA GLY A 318 -4.76 -13.39 -29.72
C GLY A 318 -3.68 -14.24 -29.04
N LYS A 319 -2.56 -13.58 -28.75
CA LYS A 319 -1.33 -14.17 -28.17
C LYS A 319 -0.83 -13.39 -26.96
N VAL A 320 -0.04 -14.08 -26.14
CA VAL A 320 0.72 -13.57 -24.99
C VAL A 320 2.22 -13.69 -25.27
N HIS A 321 3.02 -12.83 -24.66
CA HIS A 321 4.47 -12.96 -24.69
C HIS A 321 4.92 -14.25 -23.98
N LYS A 322 5.60 -15.15 -24.70
CA LYS A 322 5.97 -16.49 -24.21
C LYS A 322 6.73 -16.45 -22.88
N GLY A 323 7.77 -15.62 -22.76
CA GLY A 323 8.56 -15.55 -21.54
C GLY A 323 7.74 -15.10 -20.30
N PHE A 324 6.72 -14.28 -20.50
CA PHE A 324 5.85 -13.85 -19.40
C PHE A 324 4.86 -14.95 -19.02
N TRP A 325 4.34 -15.66 -20.03
CA TRP A 325 3.49 -16.83 -19.81
C TRP A 325 4.24 -17.96 -19.09
N ASP A 326 5.45 -18.28 -19.55
CA ASP A 326 6.31 -19.30 -18.94
C ASP A 326 6.61 -18.93 -17.48
N GLY A 327 7.02 -17.68 -17.22
CA GLY A 327 7.27 -17.17 -15.86
C GLY A 327 6.05 -17.25 -14.95
N PHE A 328 4.87 -16.88 -15.45
CA PHE A 328 3.60 -17.03 -14.72
C PHE A 328 3.31 -18.49 -14.37
N CYS A 329 3.52 -19.41 -15.32
CA CYS A 329 3.28 -20.84 -15.14
C CYS A 329 4.20 -21.50 -14.09
N LEU A 330 5.38 -20.93 -13.81
CA LEU A 330 6.29 -21.42 -12.76
C LEU A 330 5.68 -21.41 -11.36
N VAL A 331 4.72 -20.50 -11.14
CA VAL A 331 3.98 -20.39 -9.88
C VAL A 331 2.58 -20.97 -10.04
N ASP A 332 1.87 -20.59 -11.09
CA ASP A 332 0.45 -20.91 -11.26
C ASP A 332 0.16 -22.41 -11.47
N SER A 333 1.04 -23.07 -12.23
CA SER A 333 0.94 -24.49 -12.59
C SER A 333 2.21 -25.23 -12.21
N SER A 334 2.80 -24.85 -11.07
CA SER A 334 4.08 -25.38 -10.62
C SER A 334 4.01 -26.88 -10.37
N LYS A 335 5.04 -27.61 -10.81
CA LYS A 335 5.20 -29.04 -10.48
C LYS A 335 5.78 -29.24 -9.07
N ASP A 336 6.26 -28.18 -8.44
CA ASP A 336 6.73 -28.22 -7.07
C ASP A 336 5.54 -28.17 -6.10
N GLY A 337 5.37 -29.23 -5.31
CA GLY A 337 4.23 -29.36 -4.40
C GLY A 337 4.14 -28.24 -3.36
N LYS A 338 5.26 -27.67 -2.90
CA LYS A 338 5.26 -26.58 -1.89
C LYS A 338 4.82 -25.26 -2.50
N ILE A 339 5.26 -24.97 -3.73
CA ILE A 339 4.83 -23.79 -4.47
C ILE A 339 3.34 -23.91 -4.78
N GLN A 340 2.91 -25.06 -5.29
CA GLN A 340 1.52 -25.30 -5.64
C GLN A 340 0.60 -25.21 -4.43
N GLU A 341 1.00 -25.76 -3.27
CA GLU A 341 0.25 -25.66 -2.03
C GLU A 341 0.07 -24.20 -1.59
N LYS A 342 1.14 -23.40 -1.56
CA LYS A 342 1.07 -21.98 -1.21
C LYS A 342 0.25 -21.16 -2.20
N TYR A 343 0.37 -21.46 -3.49
CA TYR A 343 -0.43 -20.81 -4.52
C TYR A 343 -1.91 -21.15 -4.35
N GLN A 344 -2.23 -22.42 -4.08
CA GLN A 344 -3.61 -22.84 -3.82
C GLN A 344 -4.17 -22.18 -2.56
N GLN A 345 -3.39 -22.04 -1.49
CA GLN A 345 -3.80 -21.29 -0.29
C GLN A 345 -4.19 -19.84 -0.65
N MET A 346 -3.43 -19.17 -1.51
CA MET A 346 -3.78 -17.83 -2.00
C MET A 346 -5.07 -17.84 -2.84
N VAL A 347 -5.25 -18.84 -3.72
CA VAL A 347 -6.47 -18.99 -4.53
C VAL A 347 -7.69 -19.22 -3.65
N ASP A 348 -7.57 -20.01 -2.57
CA ASP A 348 -8.65 -20.28 -1.64
C ASP A 348 -9.11 -18.99 -0.92
N LEU A 349 -8.20 -18.04 -0.68
CA LEU A 349 -8.53 -16.72 -0.16
C LEU A 349 -9.40 -15.88 -1.10
N LEU A 350 -9.44 -16.19 -2.40
CA LEU A 350 -10.30 -15.56 -3.40
C LEU A 350 -11.70 -16.17 -3.52
N ILE A 351 -11.92 -17.35 -2.93
CA ILE A 351 -13.26 -17.98 -2.88
C ILE A 351 -14.19 -17.12 -2.03
N VAL A 352 -13.66 -16.58 -0.93
CA VAL A 352 -14.37 -15.58 -0.12
C VAL A 352 -14.40 -14.26 -0.90
N LYS A 353 -15.59 -13.66 -1.02
CA LYS A 353 -15.81 -12.42 -1.77
C LYS A 353 -15.08 -11.24 -1.11
N ARG A 354 -13.80 -11.07 -1.46
CA ARG A 354 -12.93 -9.96 -1.07
C ARG A 354 -12.66 -9.04 -2.26
N LYS A 355 -12.34 -7.78 -1.99
CA LYS A 355 -11.84 -6.84 -3.00
C LYS A 355 -10.42 -7.26 -3.40
N LEU A 356 -10.23 -7.58 -4.69
CA LEU A 356 -8.94 -8.01 -5.22
C LEU A 356 -8.17 -6.83 -5.80
N PHE A 357 -7.02 -6.52 -5.19
CA PHE A 357 -6.05 -5.56 -5.70
C PHE A 357 -4.82 -6.29 -6.20
N VAL A 358 -4.38 -5.96 -7.41
CA VAL A 358 -3.21 -6.57 -8.02
C VAL A 358 -2.24 -5.47 -8.41
N CYS A 359 -0.95 -5.66 -8.14
CA CYS A 359 0.06 -4.76 -8.67
C CYS A 359 1.39 -5.45 -9.01
N GLY A 360 2.22 -4.72 -9.74
CA GLY A 360 3.55 -5.19 -10.12
C GLY A 360 4.34 -4.11 -10.83
N HIS A 361 5.65 -4.20 -10.71
CA HIS A 361 6.60 -3.32 -11.38
C HIS A 361 7.39 -4.09 -12.45
N SER A 362 7.74 -3.42 -13.56
CA SER A 362 8.53 -4.01 -14.65
C SER A 362 7.91 -5.32 -15.16
N LEU A 363 8.70 -6.39 -15.28
CA LEU A 363 8.23 -7.76 -15.57
C LEU A 363 7.12 -8.22 -14.61
N GLY A 364 7.19 -7.85 -13.32
CA GLY A 364 6.14 -8.15 -12.35
C GLY A 364 4.80 -7.53 -12.72
N GLY A 365 4.80 -6.38 -13.39
CA GLY A 365 3.58 -5.78 -13.96
C GLY A 365 2.93 -6.65 -15.03
N ALA A 366 3.73 -7.29 -15.89
CA ALA A 366 3.23 -8.20 -16.93
C ALA A 366 2.61 -9.47 -16.31
N LEU A 367 3.26 -10.03 -15.28
CA LEU A 367 2.75 -11.19 -14.54
C LEU A 367 1.48 -10.85 -13.75
N ALA A 368 1.43 -9.65 -13.16
CA ALA A 368 0.24 -9.10 -12.50
C ALA A 368 -0.93 -8.97 -13.47
N LEU A 369 -0.69 -8.53 -14.71
CA LEU A 369 -1.71 -8.47 -15.76
C LEU A 369 -2.23 -9.86 -16.16
N LEU A 370 -1.34 -10.85 -16.28
CA LEU A 370 -1.75 -12.25 -16.53
C LEU A 370 -2.62 -12.80 -15.39
N TYR A 371 -2.22 -12.53 -14.15
CA TYR A 371 -2.98 -12.94 -12.97
C TYR A 371 -4.36 -12.27 -12.91
N ALA A 372 -4.43 -10.96 -13.19
CA ALA A 372 -5.69 -10.23 -13.22
C ALA A 372 -6.61 -10.73 -14.34
N ALA A 373 -6.06 -11.02 -15.53
CA ALA A 373 -6.82 -11.60 -16.64
C ALA A 373 -7.37 -13.00 -16.30
N LYS A 374 -6.58 -13.85 -15.61
CA LYS A 374 -7.04 -15.16 -15.11
C LYS A 374 -8.22 -15.05 -14.14
N ASN A 375 -8.22 -14.00 -13.32
CA ASN A 375 -9.19 -13.79 -12.25
C ASN A 375 -10.20 -12.69 -12.58
N LEU A 376 -10.52 -12.48 -13.87
CA LEU A 376 -11.40 -11.39 -14.32
C LEU A 376 -12.79 -11.46 -13.66
N ASP A 377 -13.29 -12.67 -13.38
CA ASP A 377 -14.55 -12.92 -12.68
C ASP A 377 -14.55 -12.42 -11.22
N LYS A 378 -13.37 -12.18 -10.63
CA LYS A 378 -13.19 -11.60 -9.29
C LYS A 378 -13.14 -10.08 -9.30
N ASN A 379 -13.33 -9.45 -10.46
CA ASN A 379 -13.29 -8.00 -10.66
C ASN A 379 -12.02 -7.35 -10.07
N PRO A 380 -10.81 -7.73 -10.54
CA PRO A 380 -9.57 -7.20 -10.01
C PRO A 380 -9.35 -5.73 -10.38
N VAL A 381 -8.77 -4.98 -9.46
CA VAL A 381 -8.27 -3.62 -9.71
C VAL A 381 -6.74 -3.68 -9.82
N LEU A 382 -6.21 -3.41 -11.01
CA LEU A 382 -4.80 -3.60 -11.35
C LEU A 382 -4.06 -2.26 -11.48
N TYR A 383 -2.92 -2.16 -10.80
CA TYR A 383 -1.99 -1.04 -10.91
C TYR A 383 -0.60 -1.54 -11.30
N THR A 384 -0.07 -1.09 -12.44
CA THR A 384 1.27 -1.47 -12.87
C THR A 384 2.18 -0.27 -13.08
N TYR A 385 3.49 -0.49 -12.93
CA TYR A 385 4.51 0.55 -13.00
C TYR A 385 5.65 0.10 -13.92
N GLY A 386 5.95 0.87 -14.97
CA GLY A 386 7.00 0.50 -15.93
C GLY A 386 6.71 -0.80 -16.70
N MET A 387 5.44 -1.20 -16.83
CA MET A 387 5.07 -2.50 -17.40
C MET A 387 5.36 -2.58 -18.91
N PRO A 388 5.99 -3.65 -19.43
CA PRO A 388 6.13 -3.91 -20.86
C PRO A 388 4.81 -4.37 -21.50
N ARG A 389 4.72 -4.29 -22.84
CA ARG A 389 3.58 -4.83 -23.59
C ARG A 389 3.52 -6.34 -23.41
N THR A 390 2.37 -6.85 -22.96
CA THR A 390 2.22 -8.27 -22.55
C THR A 390 1.40 -9.08 -23.54
N PHE A 391 0.36 -8.46 -24.10
CA PHE A 391 -0.61 -9.11 -24.97
C PHE A 391 -0.64 -8.47 -26.36
N THR A 392 -1.09 -9.26 -27.33
CA THR A 392 -1.47 -8.73 -28.65
C THR A 392 -2.81 -8.00 -28.60
N ILE A 393 -3.05 -7.10 -29.57
CA ILE A 393 -4.29 -6.29 -29.62
C ILE A 393 -5.57 -7.14 -29.58
N ASN A 394 -5.58 -8.33 -30.21
CA ASN A 394 -6.76 -9.21 -30.17
C ASN A 394 -7.08 -9.69 -28.76
N ALA A 395 -6.06 -10.08 -27.98
CA ALA A 395 -6.26 -10.44 -26.57
C ALA A 395 -6.66 -9.23 -25.71
N ILE A 396 -6.07 -8.06 -25.99
CA ILE A 396 -6.42 -6.80 -25.29
C ILE A 396 -7.90 -6.43 -25.48
N ARG A 397 -8.48 -6.72 -26.65
CA ARG A 397 -9.90 -6.47 -26.94
C ARG A 397 -10.84 -7.32 -26.10
N GLU A 398 -10.42 -8.50 -25.62
CA GLU A 398 -11.21 -9.33 -24.72
C GLU A 398 -11.10 -8.88 -23.25
N LEU A 399 -10.03 -8.17 -22.91
CA LEU A 399 -9.74 -7.68 -21.56
C LEU A 399 -10.16 -6.21 -21.35
N GLN A 400 -11.13 -5.70 -22.10
CA GLN A 400 -11.57 -4.30 -22.00
C GLN A 400 -12.30 -3.98 -20.68
N SER A 401 -12.89 -4.99 -20.01
CA SER A 401 -13.58 -4.81 -18.74
C SER A 401 -12.64 -4.79 -17.52
N LEU A 402 -11.35 -5.11 -17.70
CA LEU A 402 -10.37 -5.11 -16.62
C LEU A 402 -10.00 -3.67 -16.25
N ILE A 403 -10.26 -3.29 -14.98
CA ILE A 403 -9.85 -2.01 -14.40
C ILE A 403 -8.33 -2.05 -14.21
N HIS A 404 -7.61 -1.36 -15.09
CA HIS A 404 -6.14 -1.34 -15.07
C HIS A 404 -5.61 0.06 -15.33
N PHE A 405 -4.81 0.57 -14.39
CA PHE A 405 -4.04 1.80 -14.53
C PHE A 405 -2.55 1.48 -14.65
N ARG A 406 -1.96 1.79 -15.81
CA ARG A 406 -0.55 1.55 -16.09
C ARG A 406 0.23 2.85 -16.02
N HIS A 407 1.29 2.88 -15.22
CA HIS A 407 2.09 4.07 -14.97
C HIS A 407 3.36 4.04 -15.80
N ILE A 408 3.65 5.15 -16.46
CA ILE A 408 4.88 5.36 -17.25
C ILE A 408 5.60 6.58 -16.68
N ASN A 409 6.87 6.44 -16.33
CA ASN A 409 7.72 7.56 -15.94
C ASN A 409 8.50 8.09 -17.15
N ALA A 410 8.33 9.37 -17.48
CA ALA A 410 9.06 10.06 -18.53
C ALA A 410 9.18 9.24 -19.83
N ASN A 411 10.40 8.82 -20.19
CA ASN A 411 10.69 8.02 -21.38
C ASN A 411 11.19 6.61 -21.02
N ASP A 412 10.60 5.99 -19.99
CA ASP A 412 10.93 4.62 -19.57
C ASP A 412 10.88 3.64 -20.75
N ALA A 413 12.07 3.11 -21.10
CA ALA A 413 12.29 2.23 -22.23
C ALA A 413 11.54 0.90 -22.15
N VAL A 414 11.37 0.36 -20.93
CA VAL A 414 10.79 -0.98 -20.73
C VAL A 414 9.32 -1.01 -21.13
N THR A 415 8.62 0.10 -20.94
CA THR A 415 7.23 0.23 -21.38
C THR A 415 7.07 0.15 -22.90
N SER A 416 8.15 0.31 -23.66
CA SER A 416 8.14 0.35 -25.12
C SER A 416 8.55 -0.96 -25.78
N VAL A 417 8.68 -2.06 -25.01
CA VAL A 417 8.93 -3.41 -25.53
C VAL A 417 7.82 -4.39 -25.14
N PRO A 418 7.56 -5.46 -25.94
CA PRO A 418 7.99 -5.65 -27.33
C PRO A 418 7.45 -4.55 -28.27
N PRO A 419 8.03 -4.32 -29.47
CA PRO A 419 7.58 -3.29 -30.39
C PRO A 419 6.16 -3.54 -30.92
N GLU A 420 5.47 -2.48 -31.37
CA GLU A 420 4.11 -2.54 -31.96
C GLU A 420 4.13 -3.05 -33.40
N ARG A 421 4.60 -4.28 -33.57
CA ARG A 421 4.75 -4.97 -34.84
C ARG A 421 4.25 -6.40 -34.75
N ALA A 422 3.74 -6.91 -35.87
CA ALA A 422 3.59 -8.34 -36.07
C ALA A 422 4.98 -8.97 -36.03
N LEU A 423 5.24 -9.71 -34.95
CA LEU A 423 6.42 -10.56 -34.81
C LEU A 423 5.99 -11.96 -35.25
N ASP A 424 5.84 -12.14 -36.55
CA ASP A 424 5.57 -13.44 -37.16
C ASP A 424 6.87 -14.26 -37.30
N ASN A 425 6.73 -15.57 -37.51
CA ASN A 425 7.88 -16.48 -37.63
C ASN A 425 8.85 -16.02 -38.74
N TYR A 426 8.38 -15.31 -39.77
CA TYR A 426 9.22 -14.84 -40.88
C TYR A 426 10.26 -13.78 -40.47
N LEU A 427 9.88 -12.75 -39.73
CA LEU A 427 10.83 -11.75 -39.19
C LEU A 427 11.73 -12.34 -38.09
N TYR A 428 11.32 -13.43 -37.43
CA TYR A 428 12.10 -14.10 -36.39
C TYR A 428 13.12 -15.10 -36.95
N ASP A 429 12.73 -15.89 -37.97
CA ASP A 429 13.56 -16.90 -38.63
C ASP A 429 14.61 -16.28 -39.55
N LEU A 430 14.33 -15.11 -40.14
CA LEU A 430 15.27 -14.40 -41.01
C LEU A 430 16.47 -13.79 -40.24
N TRP A 431 16.35 -13.57 -38.93
CA TRP A 431 17.34 -12.76 -38.18
C TRP A 431 17.91 -13.40 -36.91
N GLY A 432 17.44 -14.59 -36.50
CA GLY A 432 18.11 -15.45 -35.50
C GLY A 432 18.47 -14.76 -34.17
N PRO A 433 19.41 -15.31 -33.38
CA PRO A 433 19.77 -14.82 -32.04
C PRO A 433 20.28 -13.38 -31.97
N LEU A 434 20.55 -12.73 -33.11
CA LEU A 434 20.96 -11.32 -33.21
C LEU A 434 19.77 -10.33 -33.13
N GLY A 435 18.54 -10.81 -33.35
CA GLY A 435 17.29 -10.04 -33.25
C GLY A 435 16.86 -9.65 -31.83
N THR A 436 17.61 -10.05 -30.79
CA THR A 436 17.35 -9.75 -29.37
C THR A 436 18.05 -8.47 -28.89
N THR A 437 18.81 -7.80 -29.75
CA THR A 437 19.53 -6.57 -29.38
C THR A 437 18.64 -5.34 -29.56
N LEU A 438 18.44 -4.53 -28.52
CA LEU A 438 17.53 -3.38 -28.54
C LEU A 438 17.83 -2.33 -29.63
N GLY A 439 19.08 -2.23 -30.10
CA GLY A 439 19.42 -1.41 -31.27
C GLY A 439 18.69 -1.83 -32.55
N PHE A 440 18.31 -3.10 -32.66
CA PHE A 440 17.51 -3.67 -33.76
C PHE A 440 16.00 -3.46 -33.56
N THR A 441 15.50 -3.47 -32.32
CA THR A 441 14.10 -3.06 -32.04
C THR A 441 13.86 -1.59 -32.40
N TRP A 442 14.91 -0.77 -32.33
CA TRP A 442 14.89 0.64 -32.71
C TRP A 442 14.80 0.87 -34.21
N SER A 443 15.54 0.09 -35.01
CA SER A 443 15.43 0.14 -36.47
C SER A 443 14.09 -0.43 -36.93
N LEU A 444 13.56 -1.42 -36.21
CA LEU A 444 12.19 -1.87 -36.41
C LEU A 444 11.26 -0.68 -36.24
N LEU A 445 11.15 0.01 -35.09
CA LEU A 445 10.23 1.15 -34.86
C LEU A 445 10.06 2.18 -36.01
N GLN A 446 11.03 2.30 -36.93
CA GLN A 446 10.98 3.19 -38.10
C GLN A 446 10.12 2.70 -39.29
N LEU A 447 9.72 1.42 -39.39
CA LEU A 447 8.77 0.96 -40.43
C LEU A 447 7.31 1.38 -40.16
N LEU A 448 6.57 1.72 -41.22
CA LEU A 448 5.21 2.27 -41.12
C LEU A 448 4.09 1.22 -40.94
N HIS A 449 4.35 -0.06 -41.19
CA HIS A 449 3.32 -1.12 -41.14
C HIS A 449 3.38 -1.91 -39.82
N LYS A 450 2.28 -1.91 -39.04
CA LYS A 450 2.20 -2.65 -37.76
C LYS A 450 1.82 -4.12 -37.93
N GLY A 451 1.15 -4.49 -39.02
CA GLY A 451 0.55 -5.82 -39.21
C GLY A 451 -0.78 -5.99 -38.46
N GLU A 452 -1.50 -7.09 -38.69
CA GLU A 452 -2.85 -7.31 -38.16
C GLU A 452 -2.87 -7.76 -36.68
N GLU A 453 -1.82 -8.44 -36.23
CA GLU A 453 -1.65 -8.91 -34.85
C GLU A 453 -0.31 -8.44 -34.31
N TYR A 454 -0.32 -7.44 -33.42
CA TYR A 454 0.89 -6.86 -32.80
C TYR A 454 0.71 -6.68 -31.29
N PHE A 455 1.83 -6.58 -30.56
CA PHE A 455 1.82 -6.33 -29.12
C PHE A 455 1.34 -4.92 -28.79
N GLY A 456 0.43 -4.81 -27.82
CA GLY A 456 -0.13 -3.55 -27.34
C GLY A 456 -0.13 -3.45 -25.82
N HIS A 457 -0.62 -2.33 -25.31
CA HIS A 457 -0.87 -2.12 -23.90
C HIS A 457 -2.35 -2.34 -23.54
N GLN A 458 -2.60 -3.12 -22.50
CA GLN A 458 -3.90 -3.18 -21.83
C GLN A 458 -3.88 -2.16 -20.67
N GLY A 459 -5.01 -1.50 -20.42
CA GLY A 459 -5.16 -0.52 -19.34
C GLY A 459 -4.99 0.94 -19.76
N GLU A 460 -5.45 1.82 -18.89
CA GLU A 460 -5.37 3.27 -19.05
C GLU A 460 -4.01 3.81 -18.65
N THR A 461 -3.48 4.71 -19.48
CA THR A 461 -2.11 5.22 -19.33
C THR A 461 -2.07 6.40 -18.37
N VAL A 462 -1.35 6.26 -17.27
CA VAL A 462 -0.99 7.36 -16.37
C VAL A 462 0.47 7.75 -16.65
N HIS A 463 0.69 8.95 -17.19
CA HIS A 463 2.02 9.38 -17.64
C HIS A 463 2.63 10.43 -16.72
N PHE A 464 3.84 10.18 -16.22
CA PHE A 464 4.64 11.19 -15.53
C PHE A 464 5.43 11.98 -16.58
N CYS A 465 4.78 12.98 -17.15
CA CYS A 465 5.24 13.71 -18.32
C CYS A 465 6.10 14.92 -17.91
N GLU A 466 7.34 15.01 -18.38
CA GLU A 466 8.13 16.23 -18.25
C GLU A 466 7.83 17.18 -19.40
N LEU A 467 7.18 18.31 -19.10
CA LEU A 467 6.97 19.37 -20.05
C LEU A 467 8.18 20.29 -20.13
N ALA A 468 8.51 20.63 -21.37
CA ALA A 468 9.37 21.75 -21.73
C ALA A 468 8.64 22.62 -22.76
N SER A 469 9.12 23.85 -22.91
CA SER A 469 8.63 24.77 -23.93
C SER A 469 9.75 25.29 -24.82
N THR A 470 9.41 25.68 -26.04
CA THR A 470 10.34 26.20 -27.04
C THR A 470 9.93 27.59 -27.50
N GLN A 471 10.87 28.53 -27.51
CA GLN A 471 10.70 29.82 -28.20
C GLN A 471 11.11 29.66 -29.67
N GLN A 472 10.36 30.28 -30.58
CA GLN A 472 10.65 30.31 -32.01
C GLN A 472 10.56 31.74 -32.57
N TRP A 473 11.46 32.08 -33.48
CA TRP A 473 11.45 33.36 -34.20
C TRP A 473 12.04 33.18 -35.61
N TYR A 474 11.79 34.15 -36.48
CA TYR A 474 12.39 34.17 -37.82
C TYR A 474 13.81 34.74 -37.74
N ASP A 475 14.74 34.09 -38.43
CA ASP A 475 16.12 34.58 -38.58
C ASP A 475 16.09 35.95 -39.29
N GLN A 476 16.77 36.93 -38.71
CA GLN A 476 16.82 38.30 -39.25
C GLN A 476 17.54 38.34 -40.61
N ASP A 477 18.52 37.47 -40.80
CA ASP A 477 19.32 37.42 -42.03
C ASP A 477 18.66 36.53 -43.09
N HIS A 478 17.78 35.60 -42.68
CA HIS A 478 17.14 34.62 -43.54
C HIS A 478 15.66 34.45 -43.15
N PRO A 479 14.74 35.31 -43.62
CA PRO A 479 13.36 35.37 -43.13
C PRO A 479 12.50 34.12 -43.42
N THR A 480 13.02 33.14 -44.15
CA THR A 480 12.39 31.81 -44.34
C THR A 480 12.85 30.77 -43.31
N ARG A 481 13.90 31.06 -42.54
CA ARG A 481 14.48 30.17 -41.54
C ARG A 481 13.87 30.46 -40.17
N ILE A 482 13.32 29.42 -39.55
CA ILE A 482 12.81 29.48 -38.18
C ILE A 482 13.92 29.00 -37.24
N VAL A 483 14.30 29.85 -36.30
CA VAL A 483 15.21 29.50 -35.21
C VAL A 483 14.38 29.06 -34.00
N ARG A 484 14.83 28.03 -33.28
CA ARG A 484 14.16 27.48 -32.10
C ARG A 484 15.13 27.38 -30.93
N ARG A 485 14.67 27.73 -29.73
CA ARG A 485 15.43 27.63 -28.48
C ARG A 485 14.57 27.00 -27.39
N ARG A 486 15.09 25.95 -26.73
CA ARG A 486 14.43 25.34 -25.56
C ARG A 486 14.53 26.30 -24.38
N LEU A 487 13.40 26.58 -23.75
CA LEU A 487 13.30 27.46 -22.59
C LEU A 487 13.65 26.69 -21.30
N PRO A 488 14.18 27.38 -20.26
CA PRO A 488 14.84 26.72 -19.14
C PRO A 488 13.88 26.11 -18.11
N LYS A 489 12.68 26.68 -17.90
CA LYS A 489 11.73 26.15 -16.93
C LYS A 489 11.02 24.93 -17.51
N LYS A 490 10.90 23.89 -16.68
CA LYS A 490 10.22 22.63 -16.99
C LYS A 490 9.21 22.33 -15.89
N ALA A 491 8.24 21.46 -16.18
CA ALA A 491 7.28 20.97 -15.20
C ALA A 491 7.04 19.47 -15.37
N LYS A 492 7.20 18.69 -14.30
CA LYS A 492 6.86 17.25 -14.30
C LYS A 492 5.43 17.05 -13.81
N LEU A 493 4.57 16.56 -14.68
CA LEU A 493 3.13 16.41 -14.46
C LEU A 493 2.72 14.94 -14.33
N LEU A 494 1.65 14.66 -13.60
CA LEU A 494 0.98 13.36 -13.57
C LEU A 494 -0.32 13.47 -14.35
N LEU A 495 -0.33 12.87 -15.54
CA LEU A 495 -1.44 12.93 -16.48
C LEU A 495 -2.21 11.61 -16.42
N ALA A 496 -3.43 11.64 -15.89
CA ALA A 496 -4.34 10.51 -15.89
C ALA A 496 -5.58 10.82 -16.78
N PRO A 497 -5.96 9.92 -17.69
CA PRO A 497 -6.97 10.16 -18.71
C PRO A 497 -8.41 10.06 -18.19
N SER A 498 -8.66 9.34 -17.10
CA SER A 498 -9.95 9.30 -16.38
C SER A 498 -9.73 9.78 -14.95
N LEU A 499 -10.35 10.89 -14.57
CA LEU A 499 -10.27 11.46 -13.23
C LEU A 499 -11.69 11.55 -12.68
N SER A 500 -12.10 10.55 -11.89
CA SER A 500 -13.38 10.55 -11.16
C SER A 500 -14.60 10.83 -12.06
N GLU A 501 -14.82 9.99 -13.08
CA GLU A 501 -15.94 10.18 -14.02
C GLU A 501 -17.30 9.76 -13.46
N THR A 502 -17.32 8.94 -12.40
CA THR A 502 -18.56 8.32 -11.92
C THR A 502 -19.30 9.12 -10.84
N GLU A 503 -18.61 9.99 -10.09
CA GLU A 503 -19.17 10.61 -8.87
C GLU A 503 -19.16 12.15 -8.89
N ASN A 504 -18.39 12.78 -9.78
CA ASN A 504 -18.33 14.22 -9.91
C ASN A 504 -18.56 14.66 -11.37
N GLN A 505 -19.83 14.88 -11.73
CA GLN A 505 -20.23 15.33 -13.06
C GLN A 505 -19.50 16.61 -13.48
N GLN A 506 -19.20 17.52 -12.55
CA GLN A 506 -18.42 18.73 -12.84
C GLN A 506 -16.95 18.42 -13.17
N ALA A 507 -16.32 17.46 -12.49
CA ALA A 507 -14.96 17.02 -12.83
C ALA A 507 -14.94 16.34 -14.21
N LYS A 508 -15.94 15.50 -14.49
CA LYS A 508 -16.15 14.88 -15.80
C LYS A 508 -16.33 15.91 -16.91
N ASP A 509 -17.19 16.91 -16.70
CA ASP A 509 -17.44 17.97 -17.67
C ASP A 509 -16.18 18.83 -17.87
N ASN A 510 -15.47 19.16 -16.79
CA ASN A 510 -14.21 19.91 -16.86
C ASN A 510 -13.11 19.12 -17.61
N GLN A 511 -13.00 17.82 -17.36
CA GLN A 511 -12.05 16.95 -18.06
C GLN A 511 -12.44 16.76 -19.52
N HIS A 512 -13.73 16.62 -19.81
CA HIS A 512 -14.26 16.54 -21.16
C HIS A 512 -13.99 17.83 -21.95
N ASP A 513 -14.29 18.99 -21.38
CA ASP A 513 -14.02 20.32 -21.96
C ASP A 513 -12.52 20.54 -22.17
N LEU A 514 -11.70 20.11 -21.20
CA LEU A 514 -10.25 20.19 -21.31
C LEU A 514 -9.72 19.31 -22.44
N MET A 515 -10.23 18.09 -22.54
CA MET A 515 -9.90 17.19 -23.64
C MET A 515 -10.38 17.79 -24.96
N GLN A 516 -11.55 18.42 -25.05
CA GLN A 516 -12.02 19.09 -26.28
C GLN A 516 -11.08 20.19 -26.80
N ARG A 517 -10.25 20.80 -25.94
CA ARG A 517 -9.22 21.77 -26.38
C ARG A 517 -8.07 21.14 -27.16
N LEU A 518 -7.86 19.83 -27.02
CA LEU A 518 -6.94 19.08 -27.86
C LEU A 518 -7.68 18.62 -29.13
N ASP A 519 -7.09 18.85 -30.29
CA ASP A 519 -7.63 18.31 -31.54
C ASP A 519 -7.59 16.77 -31.54
N THR A 520 -8.43 16.15 -32.35
CA THR A 520 -8.63 14.69 -32.37
C THR A 520 -7.35 13.91 -32.68
N ASP A 521 -6.45 14.46 -33.49
CA ASP A 521 -5.18 13.81 -33.84
C ASP A 521 -4.18 13.95 -32.69
N SER A 522 -4.08 15.14 -32.09
CA SER A 522 -3.29 15.36 -30.87
C SER A 522 -3.72 14.44 -29.71
N LYS A 523 -5.01 14.16 -29.54
CA LYS A 523 -5.50 13.20 -28.54
C LYS A 523 -4.96 11.79 -28.77
N LYS A 524 -4.96 11.33 -30.03
CA LYS A 524 -4.45 10.00 -30.39
C LYS A 524 -2.95 9.90 -30.15
N ASP A 525 -2.21 10.99 -30.30
CA ASP A 525 -0.76 11.01 -30.09
C ASP A 525 -0.38 11.05 -28.59
N TYR A 526 -1.16 11.77 -27.78
CA TYR A 526 -0.86 11.98 -26.36
C TYR A 526 -1.47 10.94 -25.43
N PHE A 527 -2.65 10.40 -25.78
CA PHE A 527 -3.33 9.36 -25.01
C PHE A 527 -3.76 8.20 -25.94
N PRO A 528 -2.80 7.54 -26.61
CA PRO A 528 -3.16 6.50 -27.56
C PRO A 528 -3.82 5.30 -26.88
N ARG A 529 -4.90 4.82 -27.48
CA ARG A 529 -5.58 3.60 -27.07
C ARG A 529 -4.71 2.39 -27.46
N TRP A 530 -4.15 1.71 -26.46
CA TRP A 530 -3.27 0.52 -26.58
C TRP A 530 -1.78 0.76 -26.92
N SER A 531 -1.31 2.00 -26.86
CA SER A 531 0.10 2.35 -27.12
C SER A 531 0.62 3.32 -26.06
N ASN A 532 1.91 3.65 -26.10
CA ASN A 532 2.49 4.71 -25.28
C ASN A 532 2.39 6.07 -25.98
N PRO A 533 2.27 7.17 -25.22
CA PRO A 533 2.37 8.52 -25.78
C PRO A 533 3.64 8.69 -26.62
N ALA A 534 3.56 9.49 -27.70
CA ALA A 534 4.71 9.75 -28.55
C ALA A 534 5.88 10.38 -27.75
N LEU A 535 6.99 9.66 -27.67
CA LEU A 535 8.18 10.05 -26.90
C LEU A 535 8.96 11.11 -27.68
N LYS A 536 9.20 12.27 -27.06
CA LYS A 536 9.92 13.39 -27.69
C LYS A 536 11.44 13.35 -27.48
N ASP A 537 11.88 12.68 -26.42
CA ASP A 537 13.28 12.53 -26.05
C ASP A 537 13.66 11.03 -26.10
N ALA A 538 14.96 10.71 -26.11
CA ALA A 538 15.43 9.33 -26.22
C ALA A 538 14.96 8.48 -25.02
N LEU A 539 14.63 7.21 -25.30
CA LEU A 539 14.29 6.22 -24.28
C LEU A 539 15.41 6.06 -23.25
N ASN A 540 15.03 5.91 -21.98
CA ASN A 540 15.96 5.90 -20.85
C ASN A 540 15.62 4.77 -19.87
N LEU A 541 16.63 4.02 -19.43
CA LEU A 541 16.48 2.94 -18.44
C LEU A 541 16.54 3.47 -17.00
N SER A 542 17.17 4.62 -16.76
CA SER A 542 17.24 5.21 -15.41
C SER A 542 15.88 5.69 -14.90
N ASP A 543 14.91 5.92 -15.78
CA ASP A 543 13.52 6.26 -15.42
C ASP A 543 12.70 5.05 -14.95
N HIS A 544 13.25 3.83 -15.05
CA HIS A 544 12.51 2.59 -14.85
C HIS A 544 12.36 2.19 -13.37
N SER A 545 13.22 2.64 -12.47
CA SER A 545 13.25 2.13 -11.07
C SER A 545 11.90 2.29 -10.34
N SER A 546 11.44 1.22 -9.69
CA SER A 546 10.23 1.21 -8.83
C SER A 546 10.26 2.30 -7.75
N LEU A 547 11.44 2.63 -7.24
CA LEU A 547 11.66 3.66 -6.24
C LEU A 547 11.29 5.04 -6.79
N ILE A 548 11.62 5.35 -8.04
CA ILE A 548 11.32 6.63 -8.69
C ILE A 548 9.81 6.78 -8.89
N TYR A 549 9.12 5.70 -9.26
CA TYR A 549 7.65 5.71 -9.37
C TYR A 549 6.99 6.00 -8.02
N ALA A 550 7.37 5.27 -6.98
CA ALA A 550 6.80 5.43 -5.65
C ALA A 550 7.13 6.79 -5.01
N GLU A 551 8.35 7.30 -5.22
CA GLU A 551 8.75 8.62 -4.75
C GLU A 551 7.92 9.72 -5.41
N TYR A 552 7.83 9.71 -6.75
CA TYR A 552 7.05 10.72 -7.45
C TYR A 552 5.57 10.70 -7.03
N LEU A 553 4.95 9.52 -6.95
CA LEU A 553 3.56 9.39 -6.52
C LEU A 553 3.35 9.90 -5.10
N GLY A 554 4.25 9.61 -4.18
CA GLY A 554 4.19 10.09 -2.79
C GLY A 554 4.31 11.60 -2.70
N GLU A 555 5.29 12.20 -3.38
CA GLU A 555 5.45 13.66 -3.40
C GLU A 555 4.20 14.36 -3.97
N ARG A 556 3.64 13.83 -5.06
CA ARG A 556 2.42 14.35 -5.68
C ARG A 556 1.20 14.20 -4.77
N LEU A 557 1.03 13.06 -4.12
CA LEU A 557 -0.05 12.84 -3.15
C LEU A 557 0.05 13.81 -1.97
N ALA A 558 1.27 14.04 -1.46
CA ALA A 558 1.50 14.95 -0.35
C ALA A 558 1.22 16.42 -0.73
N GLU A 559 1.58 16.83 -1.95
CA GLU A 559 1.25 18.15 -2.49
C GLU A 559 -0.26 18.39 -2.60
N VAL A 560 -0.98 17.44 -3.18
CA VAL A 560 -2.43 17.51 -3.36
C VAL A 560 -3.13 17.52 -2.00
N THR A 561 -2.66 16.70 -1.05
CA THR A 561 -3.26 16.59 0.28
C THR A 561 -3.09 17.87 1.10
N ARG A 562 -1.95 18.57 0.96
CA ARG A 562 -1.68 19.86 1.61
C ARG A 562 -2.31 21.07 0.90
N GLY A 563 -3.06 20.85 -0.19
CA GLY A 563 -3.72 21.92 -0.95
C GLY A 563 -2.77 22.78 -1.77
N TRP A 564 -1.72 22.17 -2.35
CA TRP A 564 -0.77 22.79 -3.30
C TRP A 564 0.13 23.91 -2.74
N LYS A 565 0.27 24.05 -1.42
CA LYS A 565 0.83 25.28 -0.83
C LYS A 565 2.36 25.44 -0.83
N SER A 566 3.16 24.38 -1.05
CA SER A 566 4.62 24.49 -0.88
C SER A 566 5.50 23.39 -1.50
N GLY A 567 4.97 22.47 -2.30
CA GLY A 567 5.77 21.39 -2.86
C GLY A 567 6.66 21.79 -4.04
N LYS A 568 7.74 21.05 -4.26
CA LYS A 568 8.71 21.28 -5.33
C LYS A 568 8.06 21.30 -6.72
N TYR A 569 7.21 20.32 -7.04
CA TYR A 569 6.56 20.29 -8.36
C TYR A 569 5.52 21.38 -8.50
N TYR A 570 4.87 21.78 -7.40
CA TYR A 570 4.02 22.97 -7.44
C TYR A 570 4.83 24.23 -7.83
N GLN A 571 5.98 24.47 -7.21
CA GLN A 571 6.84 25.60 -7.54
C GLN A 571 7.34 25.55 -8.99
N ASP A 572 7.79 24.38 -9.45
CA ASP A 572 8.22 24.17 -10.84
C ASP A 572 7.08 24.45 -11.82
N LYS A 573 5.86 23.99 -11.52
CA LYS A 573 4.65 24.29 -12.31
C LYS A 573 4.35 25.79 -12.36
N GLN A 574 4.47 26.51 -11.24
CA GLN A 574 4.23 27.97 -11.24
C GLN A 574 5.27 28.72 -12.07
N ALA A 575 6.56 28.37 -11.93
CA ALA A 575 7.62 28.95 -12.74
C ALA A 575 7.42 28.64 -14.24
N PHE A 576 6.96 27.43 -14.56
CA PHE A 576 6.63 27.05 -15.93
C PHE A 576 5.43 27.83 -16.47
N ARG A 577 4.37 28.03 -15.68
CA ARG A 577 3.21 28.87 -16.07
C ARG A 577 3.60 30.31 -16.38
N GLN A 578 4.45 30.90 -15.54
CA GLN A 578 4.99 32.25 -15.78
C GLN A 578 5.76 32.31 -17.10
N GLN A 579 6.61 31.31 -17.37
CA GLN A 579 7.33 31.21 -18.64
C GLN A 579 6.38 31.04 -19.83
N LEU A 580 5.30 30.26 -19.71
CA LEU A 580 4.30 30.15 -20.78
C LEU A 580 3.64 31.50 -21.07
N ALA A 581 3.32 32.29 -20.04
CA ALA A 581 2.71 33.61 -20.20
C ALA A 581 3.68 34.62 -20.83
N GLU A 582 4.95 34.62 -20.41
CA GLU A 582 5.99 35.50 -20.93
C GLU A 582 6.27 35.27 -22.43
N TYR A 583 6.33 34.01 -22.86
CA TYR A 583 6.68 33.62 -24.23
C TYR A 583 5.48 33.19 -25.07
N GLN A 584 4.26 33.61 -24.72
CA GLN A 584 3.02 33.18 -25.39
C GLN A 584 3.08 33.40 -26.91
N ASP A 585 3.53 34.59 -27.33
CA ASP A 585 3.50 35.00 -28.75
C ASP A 585 4.67 34.40 -29.55
N ASP A 586 5.74 33.99 -28.86
CA ASP A 586 6.94 33.42 -29.45
C ASP A 586 6.95 31.87 -29.43
N MET A 587 5.89 31.22 -28.96
CA MET A 587 5.83 29.75 -28.85
C MET A 587 5.09 29.13 -30.04
N PRO A 588 5.45 27.90 -30.48
CA PRO A 588 4.59 27.17 -31.40
C PRO A 588 3.17 27.01 -30.81
N LYS A 589 2.15 27.55 -31.49
CA LYS A 589 0.76 27.59 -30.99
C LYS A 589 0.26 26.22 -30.50
N LYS A 590 0.55 25.14 -31.23
CA LYS A 590 0.18 23.76 -30.83
C LYS A 590 0.85 23.33 -29.53
N GLU A 591 2.12 23.68 -29.33
CA GLU A 591 2.89 23.36 -28.13
C GLU A 591 2.35 24.12 -26.91
N TYR A 592 2.07 25.42 -27.09
CA TYR A 592 1.48 26.27 -26.05
C TYR A 592 0.12 25.73 -25.59
N GLN A 593 -0.80 25.45 -26.53
CA GLN A 593 -2.13 24.92 -26.21
C GLN A 593 -2.06 23.55 -25.52
N ARG A 594 -1.19 22.64 -26.01
CA ARG A 594 -0.93 21.37 -25.35
C ARG A 594 -0.44 21.55 -23.92
N ASN A 595 0.54 22.43 -23.69
CA ASN A 595 1.11 22.65 -22.36
C ASN A 595 0.05 23.17 -21.38
N LEU A 596 -0.81 24.11 -21.82
CA LEU A 596 -1.94 24.57 -21.01
C LEU A 596 -2.92 23.44 -20.69
N ALA A 597 -3.24 22.61 -21.68
CA ALA A 597 -4.16 21.50 -21.49
C ALA A 597 -3.63 20.47 -20.48
N PHE A 598 -2.34 20.10 -20.60
CA PHE A 598 -1.71 19.14 -19.68
C PHE A 598 -1.61 19.69 -18.26
N LEU A 599 -1.26 20.97 -18.12
CA LEU A 599 -1.24 21.65 -16.82
C LEU A 599 -2.61 21.62 -16.14
N ALA A 600 -3.69 21.89 -16.89
CA ALA A 600 -5.03 21.84 -16.35
C ALA A 600 -5.51 20.40 -16.04
N LEU A 601 -4.99 19.38 -16.75
CA LEU A 601 -5.27 17.98 -16.43
C LEU A 601 -4.60 17.58 -15.12
N ASP A 602 -3.36 18.00 -14.91
CA ASP A 602 -2.63 17.76 -13.67
C ASP A 602 -3.25 18.50 -12.46
N ASP A 603 -3.86 19.67 -12.66
CA ASP A 603 -4.55 20.39 -11.58
C ASP A 603 -5.78 19.63 -11.05
N GLN A 604 -6.34 18.69 -11.84
CA GLN A 604 -7.49 17.86 -11.46
C GLN A 604 -7.12 16.71 -10.50
N LEU A 605 -5.83 16.49 -10.19
CA LEU A 605 -5.40 15.41 -9.29
C LEU A 605 -6.06 15.44 -7.91
N ALA A 606 -6.46 16.61 -7.43
CA ALA A 606 -7.20 16.75 -6.17
C ALA A 606 -8.55 16.01 -6.17
N GLN A 607 -9.16 15.81 -7.34
CA GLN A 607 -10.42 15.08 -7.46
C GLN A 607 -10.24 13.59 -7.18
N THR A 608 -9.05 13.02 -7.40
CA THR A 608 -8.75 11.61 -7.08
C THR A 608 -8.81 11.30 -5.58
N LEU A 609 -8.84 12.33 -4.73
CA LEU A 609 -8.92 12.19 -3.28
C LEU A 609 -10.36 12.28 -2.74
N LEU A 610 -11.36 12.51 -3.60
CA LEU A 610 -12.75 12.65 -3.17
C LEU A 610 -13.22 11.44 -2.36
N MET A 611 -13.15 10.23 -2.94
CA MET A 611 -13.50 8.98 -2.25
C MET A 611 -12.75 8.81 -0.92
N THR A 612 -11.46 9.16 -0.87
CA THR A 612 -10.71 9.12 0.41
C THR A 612 -11.29 10.09 1.44
N ARG A 613 -11.75 11.27 1.01
CA ARG A 613 -12.28 12.31 1.89
C ARG A 613 -13.73 12.10 2.31
N GLU A 614 -14.47 11.17 1.71
CA GLU A 614 -15.87 10.92 2.05
C GLU A 614 -16.05 10.28 3.43
N SER A 615 -15.07 9.53 3.92
CA SER A 615 -15.12 8.87 5.23
C SER A 615 -14.23 9.55 6.26
N SER A 616 -14.66 9.56 7.53
CA SER A 616 -13.84 10.03 8.66
C SER A 616 -12.50 9.29 8.73
N ALA A 617 -12.52 7.96 8.53
CA ALA A 617 -11.32 7.13 8.50
C ALA A 617 -10.34 7.56 7.40
N GLY A 618 -10.83 7.90 6.21
CA GLY A 618 -9.99 8.36 5.10
C GLY A 618 -9.49 9.80 5.28
N GLN A 619 -10.28 10.69 5.88
CA GLN A 619 -9.81 12.02 6.28
C GLN A 619 -8.68 11.92 7.32
N ASN A 620 -8.85 11.07 8.35
CA ASN A 620 -7.82 10.79 9.33
C ASN A 620 -6.57 10.18 8.69
N ALA A 621 -6.73 9.26 7.73
CA ALA A 621 -5.62 8.67 6.99
C ALA A 621 -4.80 9.71 6.21
N LEU A 622 -5.46 10.67 5.55
CA LEU A 622 -4.78 11.76 4.86
C LEU A 622 -4.10 12.72 5.85
N LEU A 623 -4.74 13.03 6.97
CA LEU A 623 -4.17 13.88 8.02
C LEU A 623 -2.88 13.26 8.60
N ARG A 624 -2.93 11.97 8.92
CA ARG A 624 -1.82 11.13 9.37
C ARG A 624 -0.65 11.17 8.40
N TYR A 625 -0.96 10.91 7.12
CA TYR A 625 0.02 10.89 6.03
C TYR A 625 0.84 12.19 5.92
N ILE A 626 0.22 13.36 6.11
CA ILE A 626 0.92 14.65 5.94
C ILE A 626 1.56 15.22 7.20
N ASN A 627 1.15 14.78 8.40
CA ASN A 627 1.53 15.42 9.67
C ASN A 627 2.46 14.61 10.57
N GLU A 628 2.48 13.28 10.52
CA GLU A 628 3.29 12.50 11.46
C GLU A 628 4.82 12.60 11.21
N ASP A 629 5.28 13.46 10.30
CA ASP A 629 6.67 13.59 9.84
C ASP A 629 7.48 14.72 10.51
N GLN A 630 7.12 15.20 11.71
CA GLN A 630 7.93 16.24 12.37
C GLN A 630 8.94 15.76 13.43
N LYS A 631 8.92 14.50 13.86
CA LYS A 631 9.95 13.97 14.77
C LYS A 631 10.20 12.48 14.52
N ALA A 632 11.20 12.19 13.69
CA ALA A 632 11.93 10.92 13.71
C ALA A 632 13.38 11.23 14.09
#